data_AF-A0A9P1GXJ5-F1
#
_entry.id   AF-A0A9P1GXJ5-F1
#
_cell.length_a   1.000
_cell.length_b   1.000
_cell.length_c   1.000
_cell.angle_alpha   90.00
_cell.angle_beta   90.00
_cell.angle_gamma   90.00
#
_symmetry.space_group_name_H-M   'P 1'
#
loop_
_entity.id
_entity.type
_entity.pdbx_description
1 polymer ?
#
loop_
_entity_poly.entity_id
_entity_poly.type
_entity_poly.pdbx_seq_one_letter_code
_entity_poly.pdbx_strand_id
1 'polypeptide(L)'
;MEQTLENAISGSLSRVRQQAGQICIDTLSRNNAALIMAQSGSKGSNINVSQMVALVGQQIINGQRVADGFQDRSLPHFPKNTRQPPAKGFVRNSFYSGLTPTEFVFHAMSGREGLVDTAVKTAETGYMSRRLMKSLEDLSTQYDNTVRTSGGNIVQFQFGADKLDPVDMEGAAVPVNFDRIWTHSESLTRDNSSSIAPDEITRLSSLILGEERKRRIEKAHLSDILVSIEDEYRPDTASVILHLATEVMESRHLGMSTADIMTAIYSNKKLKVGPEDISVTRPNSIRVKLRSDAGTSKRATKSRSAAGDDVGDLVLRANFLRRALPTIAISGYPETSRTIIETSQEGTHTIFVEGYGLRACMTTEGVLGTRTQTNNIMECKDVLGIEAARTSIATEIGKVMKGMDIDPRHMQLLADVMTYKGELLSWNGDGEDNTADAKHLRLAVGKLYAWLRDDSNCHRNVIFGRSGNTVVGLYVDGEVQKASAAKIVQRFLDGSAAAAASSARRVGVQVYKDKTPSTWSLGIFADLRGNVSSVQGAVKSLYDGECWRGADAEDEWDDVKLSIFRAVDLEPKNEIMSGLEQVGEPVVAKRSLNDGANVLAPRADKVQEQFGLMKGMIGIKRILSFGGWTFSTEQPTYTIFREGVTEANRATLINNVVSFINEHGLDGVDFDWEYPAAPDLPIDDPGKLVEGLDYLDFVTQVKA
;
A
#
# COMPACT_ATOMS: atom_id res chain seq x y z
N MET A 1 10.81 -17.44 35.15
CA MET A 1 10.32 -16.89 36.44
C MET A 1 10.37 -15.37 36.47
N GLU A 2 11.48 -14.72 36.11
CA GLU A 2 11.57 -13.24 36.15
C GLU A 2 10.55 -12.52 35.25
N GLN A 3 10.37 -12.99 34.01
CA GLN A 3 9.34 -12.44 33.11
C GLN A 3 7.92 -12.59 33.69
N THR A 4 7.65 -13.70 34.38
CA THR A 4 6.35 -13.93 35.04
C THR A 4 6.13 -12.94 36.18
N LEU A 5 7.17 -12.64 36.96
CA LEU A 5 7.13 -11.62 38.01
C LEU A 5 6.86 -10.23 37.43
N GLU A 6 7.57 -9.84 36.36
CA GLU A 6 7.38 -8.55 35.70
C GLU A 6 5.96 -8.40 35.12
N ASN A 7 5.40 -9.47 34.55
CA ASN A 7 4.02 -9.48 34.06
C ASN A 7 3.02 -9.34 35.20
N ALA A 8 3.22 -10.05 36.32
CA ALA A 8 2.36 -9.96 37.48
C ALA A 8 2.39 -8.56 38.13
N ILE A 9 3.58 -7.98 38.29
CA ILE A 9 3.76 -6.62 38.82
C ILE A 9 3.11 -5.60 37.87
N SER A 10 3.43 -5.64 36.57
CA SER A 10 2.87 -4.71 35.58
C SER A 10 1.34 -4.80 35.52
N GLY A 11 0.78 -6.01 35.58
CA GLY A 11 -0.66 -6.21 35.65
C GLY A 11 -1.28 -5.59 36.92
N SER A 12 -0.62 -5.73 38.07
CA SER A 12 -1.09 -5.13 39.32
C SER A 12 -1.02 -3.60 39.30
N LEU A 13 0.07 -3.02 38.79
CA LEU A 13 0.24 -1.57 38.71
C LEU A 13 -0.75 -0.93 37.71
N SER A 14 -1.04 -1.63 36.60
CA SER A 14 -2.07 -1.21 35.65
C SER A 14 -3.46 -1.19 36.28
N ARG A 15 -3.80 -2.19 37.12
CA ARG A 15 -5.07 -2.20 37.87
C ARG A 15 -5.18 -1.04 38.86
N VAL A 16 -4.09 -0.74 39.58
CA VAL A 16 -4.08 0.41 40.53
C VAL A 16 -4.36 1.72 39.80
N ARG A 17 -3.73 1.94 38.64
CA ARG A 17 -4.02 3.12 37.81
C ARG A 17 -5.48 3.18 37.38
N GLN A 18 -6.04 2.06 36.91
CA GLN A 18 -7.43 2.01 36.46
C GLN A 18 -8.41 2.30 37.61
N GLN A 19 -8.18 1.72 38.79
CA GLN A 19 -9.02 1.96 39.98
C GLN A 19 -8.94 3.41 40.46
N ALA A 20 -7.73 3.97 40.58
CA ALA A 20 -7.54 5.36 40.97
C ALA A 20 -8.16 6.32 39.94
N GLY A 21 -8.04 6.00 38.65
CA GLY A 21 -8.66 6.78 37.58
C GLY A 21 -10.18 6.75 37.61
N GLN A 22 -10.78 5.58 37.84
CA GLN A 22 -12.23 5.46 37.94
C GLN A 22 -12.77 6.27 39.13
N ILE A 23 -12.17 6.11 40.31
CA ILE A 23 -12.54 6.88 41.51
C ILE A 23 -12.40 8.40 41.26
N CYS A 24 -11.34 8.82 40.56
CA CYS A 24 -11.15 10.22 40.19
C CYS A 24 -12.29 10.73 39.30
N ILE A 25 -12.66 10.00 38.25
CA ILE A 25 -13.72 10.40 37.32
C ILE A 25 -15.08 10.43 38.03
N ASP A 26 -15.36 9.46 38.90
CA ASP A 26 -16.63 9.37 39.64
C ASP A 26 -16.79 10.50 40.68
N THR A 27 -15.67 11.04 41.18
CA THR A 27 -15.66 12.12 42.19
C THR A 27 -15.72 13.53 41.57
N LEU A 28 -15.27 13.68 40.33
CA LEU A 28 -15.22 15.00 39.68
C LEU A 28 -16.64 15.52 39.37
N SER A 29 -16.83 16.84 39.52
CA SER A 29 -18.09 17.48 39.14
C SER A 29 -18.36 17.31 37.63
N ARG A 30 -19.63 17.10 37.30
CA ARG A 30 -20.10 17.03 35.90
C ARG A 30 -19.79 18.29 35.10
N ASN A 31 -19.66 19.43 35.76
CA ASN A 31 -19.36 20.72 35.12
C ASN A 31 -17.85 20.98 34.95
N ASN A 32 -16.99 20.00 35.22
CA ASN A 32 -15.55 20.15 35.03
C ASN A 32 -15.22 20.19 33.53
N ALA A 33 -14.56 21.26 33.09
CA ALA A 33 -14.17 21.45 31.69
C ALA A 33 -13.32 20.30 31.11
N ALA A 34 -12.35 19.78 31.87
CA ALA A 34 -11.49 18.69 31.42
C ALA A 34 -12.26 17.37 31.25
N LEU A 35 -13.26 17.13 32.10
CA LEU A 35 -14.13 15.96 32.00
C LEU A 35 -15.08 16.09 30.80
N ILE A 36 -15.66 17.27 30.59
CA ILE A 36 -16.54 17.55 29.45
C ILE A 36 -15.78 17.34 28.14
N MET A 37 -14.55 17.86 28.02
CA MET A 37 -13.73 17.68 26.81
C MET A 37 -13.35 16.21 26.55
N ALA A 38 -13.14 15.42 27.60
CA ALA A 38 -12.86 13.99 27.48
C ALA A 38 -14.11 13.20 27.08
N GLN A 39 -15.28 13.54 27.65
CA GLN A 39 -16.56 12.87 27.38
C GLN A 39 -17.12 13.23 25.99
N SER A 40 -16.95 14.48 25.55
CA SER A 40 -17.34 14.92 24.21
C SER A 40 -16.42 14.39 23.11
N GLY A 41 -15.25 13.86 23.46
CA GLY A 41 -14.22 13.45 22.52
C GLY A 41 -13.50 14.62 21.84
N SER A 42 -13.67 15.85 22.31
CA SER A 42 -13.06 17.03 21.67
C SER A 42 -11.54 17.03 21.78
N LYS A 43 -11.01 16.82 22.98
CA LYS A 43 -9.55 16.70 23.21
C LYS A 43 -9.25 16.05 24.54
N GLY A 44 -8.40 15.03 24.49
CA GLY A 44 -8.00 14.25 25.65
C GLY A 44 -8.96 13.11 25.94
N SER A 45 -8.60 12.30 26.93
CA SER A 45 -9.34 11.11 27.35
C SER A 45 -9.45 11.08 28.87
N ASN A 46 -10.30 10.19 29.39
CA ASN A 46 -10.40 9.94 30.84
C ASN A 46 -9.04 9.57 31.46
N ILE A 47 -8.14 8.94 30.69
CA ILE A 47 -6.78 8.63 31.12
C ILE A 47 -5.99 9.93 31.34
N ASN A 48 -6.08 10.90 30.45
CA ASN A 48 -5.37 12.18 30.60
C ASN A 48 -5.86 12.94 31.84
N VAL A 49 -7.17 12.99 32.07
CA VAL A 49 -7.76 13.61 33.27
C VAL A 49 -7.28 12.91 34.53
N SER A 50 -7.33 11.58 34.56
CA SER A 50 -6.82 10.77 35.67
C SER A 50 -5.33 10.99 35.93
N GLN A 51 -4.50 11.19 34.90
CA GLN A 51 -3.07 11.42 35.07
C GLN A 51 -2.74 12.81 35.62
N MET A 52 -3.56 13.81 35.28
CA MET A 52 -3.41 15.16 35.82
C MET A 52 -3.77 15.24 37.31
N VAL A 53 -4.80 14.51 37.73
CA VAL A 53 -5.38 14.62 39.07
C VAL A 53 -4.92 13.51 40.02
N ALA A 54 -5.04 12.23 39.61
CA ALA A 54 -4.84 11.08 40.49
C ALA A 54 -3.39 10.57 40.50
N LEU A 55 -2.92 9.97 39.41
CA LEU A 55 -1.55 9.46 39.29
C LEU A 55 -1.16 9.23 37.82
N VAL A 56 0.10 9.45 37.47
CA VAL A 56 0.59 9.25 36.09
C VAL A 56 0.69 7.76 35.74
N GLY A 57 1.22 6.93 36.65
CA GLY A 57 1.30 5.48 36.53
C GLY A 57 2.63 4.94 35.99
N GLN A 58 2.63 3.66 35.62
CA GLN A 58 3.82 2.96 35.14
C GLN A 58 4.27 3.51 33.77
N GLN A 59 5.53 3.96 33.70
CA GLN A 59 6.19 4.30 32.44
C GLN A 59 6.74 3.03 31.81
N ILE A 60 6.32 2.74 30.58
CA ILE A 60 6.73 1.57 29.81
C ILE A 60 7.65 2.06 28.70
N ILE A 61 8.79 1.37 28.51
CA ILE A 61 9.78 1.65 27.47
C ILE A 61 10.04 0.35 26.72
N ASN A 62 9.92 0.36 25.39
CA ASN A 62 10.04 -0.83 24.53
C ASN A 62 9.18 -2.02 24.99
N GLY A 63 7.97 -1.74 25.48
CA GLY A 63 7.04 -2.78 25.97
C GLY A 63 7.40 -3.41 27.32
N GLN A 64 8.43 -2.92 28.00
CA GLN A 64 8.85 -3.40 29.32
C GLN A 64 8.95 -2.25 30.34
N ARG A 65 9.04 -2.58 31.64
CA ARG A 65 9.37 -1.59 32.68
C ARG A 65 10.81 -1.11 32.48
N VAL A 66 11.14 0.05 33.05
CA VAL A 66 12.44 0.70 32.84
C VAL A 66 13.60 -0.26 33.10
N ALA A 67 14.43 -0.48 32.07
CA ALA A 67 15.59 -1.36 32.13
C ALA A 67 16.67 -0.80 33.07
N ASP A 68 17.59 -1.67 33.49
CA ASP A 68 18.72 -1.25 34.33
C ASP A 68 19.77 -0.52 33.47
N GLY A 69 19.83 0.81 33.59
CA GLY A 69 20.82 1.66 32.92
C GLY A 69 22.18 1.68 33.62
N PHE A 70 22.25 1.19 34.85
CA PHE A 70 23.48 1.01 35.64
C PHE A 70 23.59 -0.45 36.07
N GLN A 71 24.74 -0.85 36.60
CA GLN A 71 24.95 -2.23 37.09
C GLN A 71 23.88 -2.62 38.12
N ASP A 72 23.01 -3.54 37.71
CA ASP A 72 21.90 -4.12 38.48
C ASP A 72 20.87 -3.11 39.01
N ARG A 73 20.75 -1.92 38.41
CA ARG A 73 19.78 -0.89 38.82
C ARG A 73 19.48 0.13 37.72
N SER A 74 18.31 0.76 37.81
CA SER A 74 17.86 1.80 36.89
C SER A 74 18.55 3.15 37.09
N LEU A 75 18.67 3.61 38.35
CA LEU A 75 19.32 4.87 38.73
C LEU A 75 20.21 4.67 39.97
N PRO A 76 21.26 5.50 40.16
CA PRO A 76 22.16 5.39 41.31
C PRO A 76 21.48 5.64 42.67
N HIS A 77 20.33 6.32 42.65
CA HIS A 77 19.51 6.61 43.84
C HIS A 77 18.80 5.39 44.41
N PHE A 78 18.74 4.28 43.67
CA PHE A 78 18.13 3.03 44.13
C PHE A 78 19.20 1.99 44.50
N PRO A 79 18.93 1.11 45.49
CA PRO A 79 19.81 0.00 45.81
C PRO A 79 19.90 -1.00 44.64
N LYS A 80 21.05 -1.67 44.52
CA LYS A 80 21.27 -2.72 43.51
C LYS A 80 20.23 -3.84 43.65
N ASN A 81 19.86 -4.46 42.54
CA ASN A 81 18.87 -5.54 42.42
C ASN A 81 17.45 -5.19 42.90
N THR A 82 17.13 -3.91 43.11
CA THR A 82 15.78 -3.50 43.51
C THR A 82 14.80 -3.60 42.35
N ARG A 83 13.68 -4.33 42.56
CA ARG A 83 12.58 -4.48 41.58
C ARG A 83 11.29 -3.75 41.98
N GLN A 84 11.33 -2.97 43.05
CA GLN A 84 10.19 -2.21 43.55
C GLN A 84 9.64 -1.24 42.49
N PRO A 85 8.32 -0.95 42.48
CA PRO A 85 7.70 -0.08 41.50
C PRO A 85 8.39 1.29 41.30
N PRO A 86 8.73 2.06 42.35
CA PRO A 86 9.36 3.36 42.19
C PRO A 86 10.75 3.28 41.53
N ALA A 87 11.49 2.19 41.77
CA ALA A 87 12.81 1.98 41.19
C ALA A 87 12.76 1.59 39.70
N LYS A 88 11.59 1.29 39.15
CA LYS A 88 11.42 0.72 37.81
C LYS A 88 10.37 1.49 37.01
N GLY A 89 10.25 2.79 37.25
CA GLY A 89 9.44 3.70 36.44
C GLY A 89 7.97 3.82 36.83
N PHE A 90 7.55 3.39 38.02
CA PHE A 90 6.20 3.71 38.50
C PHE A 90 6.16 5.11 39.09
N VAL A 91 5.38 6.00 38.45
CA VAL A 91 5.17 7.38 38.90
C VAL A 91 3.88 7.44 39.71
N ARG A 92 4.01 7.69 41.02
CA ARG A 92 2.88 7.72 41.95
C ARG A 92 2.20 9.08 42.02
N ASN A 93 2.95 10.15 41.78
CA ASN A 93 2.43 11.51 41.79
C ASN A 93 1.65 11.82 40.51
N SER A 94 0.70 12.74 40.61
CA SER A 94 0.00 13.34 39.47
C SER A 94 0.74 14.58 38.97
N PHE A 95 0.39 15.05 37.77
CA PHE A 95 0.96 16.30 37.25
C PHE A 95 0.58 17.51 38.11
N TYR A 96 -0.58 17.49 38.77
CA TYR A 96 -0.99 18.52 39.71
C TYR A 96 -0.12 18.54 40.98
N SER A 97 0.18 17.37 41.56
CA SER A 97 1.04 17.27 42.74
C SER A 97 2.52 17.54 42.46
N GLY A 98 2.95 17.37 41.21
CA GLY A 98 4.34 17.50 40.79
C GLY A 98 5.15 16.20 40.92
N LEU A 99 6.10 16.00 40.00
CA LEU A 99 6.93 14.79 39.94
C LEU A 99 8.18 14.92 40.80
N THR A 100 8.56 13.86 41.51
CA THR A 100 9.88 13.80 42.16
C THR A 100 10.99 13.72 41.11
N PRO A 101 12.25 14.09 41.42
CA PRO A 101 13.34 14.05 40.44
C PRO A 101 13.54 12.67 39.79
N THR A 102 13.41 11.58 40.56
CA THR A 102 13.51 10.21 40.01
C THR A 102 12.35 9.86 39.09
N GLU A 103 11.13 10.27 39.43
CA GLU A 103 9.93 10.07 38.61
C GLU A 103 9.99 10.89 37.32
N PHE A 104 10.45 12.14 37.42
CA PHE A 104 10.63 13.03 36.29
C PHE A 104 11.57 12.43 35.24
N VAL A 105 12.70 11.85 35.67
CA VAL A 105 13.63 11.17 34.76
C VAL A 105 12.96 10.00 34.04
N PHE A 106 12.24 9.12 34.75
CA PHE A 106 11.55 8.00 34.11
C PHE A 106 10.43 8.44 33.16
N HIS A 107 9.70 9.50 33.51
CA HIS A 107 8.69 10.08 32.65
C HIS A 107 9.30 10.70 31.38
N ALA A 108 10.41 11.44 31.53
CA ALA A 108 11.13 12.04 30.41
C ALA A 108 11.72 10.99 29.46
N MET A 109 12.20 9.86 29.98
CA MET A 109 12.69 8.73 29.17
C MET A 109 11.58 8.16 28.28
N SER A 110 10.39 7.90 28.84
CA SER A 110 9.24 7.40 28.08
C SER A 110 8.70 8.45 27.10
N GLY A 111 8.68 9.73 27.49
CA GLY A 111 8.31 10.82 26.60
C GLY A 111 9.24 10.95 25.38
N ARG A 112 10.55 10.77 25.57
CA ARG A 112 11.54 10.83 24.48
C ARG A 112 11.37 9.67 23.49
N GLU A 113 11.06 8.48 23.96
CA GLU A 113 10.76 7.33 23.08
C GLU A 113 9.60 7.64 22.14
N GLY A 114 8.48 8.18 22.65
CA GLY A 114 7.34 8.56 21.81
C GLY A 114 7.66 9.66 20.79
N LEU A 115 8.50 10.63 21.15
CA LEU A 115 8.96 11.67 20.21
C LEU A 115 9.85 11.10 19.09
N VAL A 116 10.76 10.18 19.45
CA VAL A 116 11.64 9.52 18.47
C VAL A 116 10.85 8.59 17.57
N ASP A 117 9.92 7.82 18.12
CA ASP A 117 9.03 6.92 17.40
C ASP A 117 8.23 7.67 16.32
N THR A 118 7.73 8.87 16.63
CA THR A 118 7.05 9.73 15.65
C THR A 118 7.97 10.12 14.48
N ALA A 119 9.22 10.48 14.78
CA ALA A 119 10.20 10.86 13.75
C ALA A 119 10.58 9.67 12.84
N VAL A 120 10.77 8.48 13.41
CA VAL A 120 11.11 7.26 12.66
C VAL A 120 9.91 6.78 11.83
N LYS A 121 8.73 6.69 12.44
CA LYS A 121 7.49 6.26 11.76
C LYS A 121 7.16 7.12 10.56
N THR A 122 7.40 8.43 10.61
CA THR A 122 7.12 9.32 9.47
C THR A 122 7.94 8.93 8.23
N ALA A 123 9.22 8.62 8.40
CA ALA A 123 10.09 8.20 7.30
C ALA A 123 9.71 6.80 6.77
N GLU A 124 9.45 5.85 7.66
CA GLU A 124 9.07 4.48 7.30
C GLU A 124 7.71 4.42 6.60
N THR A 125 6.68 5.07 7.16
CA THR A 125 5.33 5.10 6.57
C THR A 125 5.31 5.79 5.20
N GLY A 126 6.03 6.91 5.05
CA GLY A 126 6.17 7.59 3.76
C GLY A 126 6.88 6.73 2.72
N TYR A 127 7.93 6.01 3.11
CA TYR A 127 8.63 5.08 2.23
C TYR A 127 7.73 3.91 1.82
N MET A 128 6.99 3.31 2.76
CA MET A 128 6.02 2.25 2.49
C MET A 128 4.94 2.71 1.50
N SER A 129 4.31 3.86 1.75
CA SER A 129 3.27 4.43 0.90
C SER A 129 3.78 4.71 -0.51
N ARG A 130 4.96 5.31 -0.65
CA ARG A 130 5.58 5.58 -1.96
C ARG A 130 5.82 4.30 -2.77
N ARG A 131 6.21 3.21 -2.11
CA ARG A 131 6.47 1.92 -2.77
C ARG A 131 5.19 1.22 -3.20
N LEU A 132 4.15 1.26 -2.36
CA LEU A 132 2.82 0.77 -2.72
C LEU A 132 2.27 1.56 -3.91
N MET A 133 2.38 2.89 -3.87
CA MET A 133 1.94 3.76 -4.97
C MET A 133 2.61 3.38 -6.29
N LYS A 134 3.95 3.23 -6.33
CA LYS A 134 4.66 2.83 -7.55
C LYS A 134 4.22 1.47 -8.12
N SER A 135 3.82 0.56 -7.24
CA SER A 135 3.41 -0.79 -7.67
C SER A 135 1.95 -0.85 -8.11
N LEU A 136 1.13 0.13 -7.68
CA LEU A 136 -0.31 0.17 -7.90
C LEU A 136 -0.78 1.29 -8.85
N GLU A 137 0.09 2.25 -9.19
CA GLU A 137 -0.27 3.46 -9.97
C GLU A 137 -0.80 3.17 -11.37
N ASP A 138 -0.50 2.00 -11.92
CA ASP A 138 -0.85 1.64 -13.29
C ASP A 138 -2.15 0.82 -13.41
N LEU A 139 -2.78 0.48 -12.27
CA LEU A 139 -4.04 -0.25 -12.23
C LEU A 139 -5.24 0.68 -12.35
N SER A 140 -6.16 0.32 -13.24
CA SER A 140 -7.42 1.03 -13.42
C SER A 140 -8.55 0.08 -13.78
N THR A 141 -9.76 0.39 -13.30
CA THR A 141 -11.00 -0.25 -13.72
C THR A 141 -11.37 0.22 -15.12
N GLN A 142 -11.56 -0.73 -16.02
CA GLN A 142 -11.98 -0.48 -17.40
C GLN A 142 -13.51 -0.51 -17.52
N TYR A 143 -14.05 0.03 -18.62
CA TYR A 143 -15.49 0.08 -18.88
C TYR A 143 -16.16 -1.30 -18.93
N ASP A 144 -15.40 -2.38 -19.15
CA ASP A 144 -15.89 -3.76 -19.10
C ASP A 144 -15.95 -4.33 -17.67
N ASN A 145 -15.70 -3.50 -16.66
CA ASN A 145 -15.63 -3.83 -15.22
C ASN A 145 -14.43 -4.70 -14.82
N THR A 146 -13.42 -4.83 -15.67
CA THR A 146 -12.16 -5.52 -15.32
C THR A 146 -11.13 -4.53 -14.79
N VAL A 147 -10.30 -4.96 -13.85
CA VAL A 147 -9.14 -4.18 -13.37
C VAL A 147 -7.92 -4.61 -14.18
N ARG A 148 -7.30 -3.65 -14.88
CA ARG A 148 -6.17 -3.93 -15.76
C ARG A 148 -4.95 -3.07 -15.43
N THR A 149 -3.79 -3.65 -15.68
CA THR A 149 -2.50 -2.95 -15.73
C THR A 149 -2.38 -2.11 -17.00
N SER A 150 -1.41 -1.19 -17.03
CA SER A 150 -1.06 -0.39 -18.21
C SER A 150 -0.66 -1.21 -19.46
N GLY A 151 -0.22 -2.45 -19.25
CA GLY A 151 0.11 -3.43 -20.28
C GLY A 151 -1.10 -4.20 -20.83
N GLY A 152 -2.31 -3.94 -20.32
CA GLY A 152 -3.54 -4.62 -20.73
C GLY A 152 -3.76 -5.99 -20.07
N ASN A 153 -2.89 -6.43 -19.16
CA ASN A 153 -3.08 -7.65 -18.40
C ASN A 153 -4.19 -7.43 -17.36
N ILE A 154 -5.12 -8.39 -17.29
CA ILE A 154 -6.21 -8.41 -16.30
C ILE A 154 -5.65 -8.90 -14.96
N VAL A 155 -5.93 -8.14 -13.89
CA VAL A 155 -5.57 -8.50 -12.51
C VAL A 155 -6.79 -9.00 -11.75
N GLN A 156 -7.93 -8.32 -11.90
CA GLN A 156 -9.22 -8.78 -11.38
C GLN A 156 -10.27 -8.74 -12.50
N PHE A 157 -11.09 -9.77 -12.58
CA PHE A 157 -12.25 -9.78 -13.49
C PHE A 157 -13.35 -8.82 -13.02
N GLN A 158 -13.43 -8.60 -11.71
CA GLN A 158 -14.35 -7.69 -11.05
C GLN A 158 -13.65 -7.12 -9.83
N PHE A 159 -13.70 -5.80 -9.65
CA PHE A 159 -13.08 -5.17 -8.49
C PHE A 159 -13.69 -5.70 -7.20
N GLY A 160 -12.84 -6.12 -6.24
CA GLY A 160 -13.29 -6.58 -4.92
C GLY A 160 -14.23 -7.80 -4.92
N ALA A 161 -14.32 -8.52 -6.04
CA ALA A 161 -15.28 -9.60 -6.31
C ALA A 161 -16.78 -9.21 -6.30
N ASP A 162 -17.11 -7.94 -6.04
CA ASP A 162 -18.50 -7.45 -5.96
C ASP A 162 -18.76 -6.16 -6.77
N LYS A 163 -17.72 -5.55 -7.35
CA LYS A 163 -17.77 -4.30 -8.14
C LYS A 163 -18.24 -3.07 -7.35
N LEU A 164 -18.21 -3.13 -6.04
CA LEU A 164 -18.67 -2.04 -5.19
C LEU A 164 -17.52 -1.10 -4.83
N ASP A 165 -17.80 0.19 -4.78
CA ASP A 165 -16.84 1.21 -4.34
C ASP A 165 -16.75 1.23 -2.81
N PRO A 166 -15.56 1.04 -2.20
CA PRO A 166 -15.38 1.15 -0.76
C PRO A 166 -15.85 2.47 -0.16
N VAL A 167 -15.85 3.56 -0.93
CA VAL A 167 -16.30 4.89 -0.50
C VAL A 167 -17.81 4.93 -0.26
N ASP A 168 -18.59 4.17 -1.04
CA ASP A 168 -20.05 4.17 -0.99
C ASP A 168 -20.63 3.13 -0.02
N MET A 169 -19.79 2.53 0.85
CA MET A 169 -20.23 1.54 1.84
C MET A 169 -20.86 2.21 3.06
N GLU A 170 -22.15 1.97 3.28
CA GLU A 170 -22.88 2.51 4.45
C GLU A 170 -22.52 1.80 5.78
N GLY A 171 -22.01 0.57 5.71
CA GLY A 171 -21.60 -0.23 6.86
C GLY A 171 -20.19 -0.80 6.72
N ALA A 172 -19.79 -1.69 7.64
CA ALA A 172 -18.47 -2.33 7.61
C ALA A 172 -18.33 -3.27 6.39
N ALA A 173 -17.85 -2.72 5.27
CA ALA A 173 -17.75 -3.35 3.95
C ALA A 173 -19.11 -3.79 3.35
N VAL A 174 -20.22 -3.20 3.80
CA VAL A 174 -21.58 -3.52 3.34
C VAL A 174 -22.19 -2.29 2.67
N PRO A 175 -22.80 -2.41 1.48
CA PRO A 175 -23.32 -1.26 0.75
C PRO A 175 -24.52 -0.60 1.44
N VAL A 176 -25.31 -1.37 2.19
CA VAL A 176 -26.57 -0.92 2.75
C VAL A 176 -26.64 -1.26 4.24
N ASN A 177 -26.94 -0.26 5.06
CA ASN A 177 -27.25 -0.45 6.47
C ASN A 177 -28.76 -0.64 6.64
N PHE A 178 -29.20 -1.91 6.59
CA PHE A 178 -30.62 -2.25 6.66
C PHE A 178 -31.28 -1.80 7.97
N ASP A 179 -30.60 -1.81 9.11
CA ASP A 179 -31.20 -1.36 10.38
C ASP A 179 -31.53 0.13 10.36
N ARG A 180 -30.61 0.94 9.80
CA ARG A 180 -30.81 2.39 9.61
C ARG A 180 -31.94 2.65 8.61
N ILE A 181 -31.91 1.98 7.46
CA ILE A 181 -32.93 2.17 6.41
C ILE A 181 -34.30 1.66 6.88
N TRP A 182 -34.34 0.55 7.62
CA TRP A 182 -35.55 0.00 8.19
C TRP A 182 -36.14 0.98 9.20
N THR A 183 -35.35 1.50 10.14
CA THR A 183 -35.81 2.51 11.10
C THR A 183 -36.29 3.78 10.39
N HIS A 184 -35.57 4.22 9.35
CA HIS A 184 -35.98 5.36 8.52
C HIS A 184 -37.31 5.10 7.79
N SER A 185 -37.45 3.92 7.20
CA SER A 185 -38.66 3.51 6.48
C SER A 185 -39.85 3.32 7.43
N GLU A 186 -39.62 2.72 8.59
CA GLU A 186 -40.61 2.55 9.66
C GLU A 186 -41.07 3.92 10.19
N SER A 187 -40.14 4.87 10.39
CA SER A 187 -40.48 6.24 10.77
C SER A 187 -41.34 6.97 9.73
N LEU A 188 -41.25 6.56 8.47
CA LEU A 188 -42.04 7.08 7.35
C LEU A 188 -43.40 6.37 7.15
N THR A 189 -43.58 5.13 7.64
CA THR A 189 -44.71 4.25 7.23
C THR A 189 -45.51 3.61 8.37
N ARG A 190 -45.31 3.98 9.64
CA ARG A 190 -45.76 3.16 10.78
C ARG A 190 -47.28 3.00 10.96
N ASP A 191 -47.77 1.78 10.74
CA ASP A 191 -48.86 1.13 11.48
C ASP A 191 -48.26 -0.06 12.27
N ASN A 192 -48.60 -0.18 13.56
CA ASN A 192 -47.90 -0.99 14.57
C ASN A 192 -48.69 -2.26 14.93
N SER A 193 -48.44 -3.37 14.24
CA SER A 193 -48.82 -4.70 14.73
C SER A 193 -47.63 -5.67 14.76
N SER A 194 -47.45 -6.30 15.92
CA SER A 194 -46.23 -6.97 16.39
C SER A 194 -45.99 -8.34 15.75
N SER A 195 -44.76 -8.61 15.32
CA SER A 195 -44.27 -9.94 14.92
C SER A 195 -43.09 -10.40 15.79
N ILE A 196 -42.85 -11.71 15.80
CA ILE A 196 -42.03 -12.48 16.77
C ILE A 196 -40.52 -12.34 16.53
N ALA A 197 -39.74 -12.41 17.62
CA ALA A 197 -38.31 -12.11 17.67
C ALA A 197 -37.40 -13.31 17.26
N PRO A 198 -36.30 -13.04 16.51
CA PRO A 198 -35.24 -14.00 16.13
C PRO A 198 -34.54 -14.76 17.28
N ASP A 199 -34.76 -14.35 18.53
CA ASP A 199 -34.20 -14.97 19.73
C ASP A 199 -34.72 -16.39 19.98
N GLU A 200 -35.89 -16.77 19.42
CA GLU A 200 -36.40 -18.14 19.49
C GLU A 200 -35.56 -19.13 18.65
N ILE A 201 -34.90 -18.67 17.58
CA ILE A 201 -34.13 -19.52 16.66
C ILE A 201 -32.68 -19.69 17.13
N THR A 202 -32.09 -18.65 17.71
CA THR A 202 -30.71 -18.67 18.24
C THR A 202 -30.57 -19.45 19.54
N ARG A 203 -31.68 -19.62 20.28
CA ARG A 203 -31.74 -20.40 21.52
C ARG A 203 -31.69 -21.92 21.28
N LEU A 204 -32.05 -22.38 20.07
CA LEU A 204 -32.04 -23.80 19.68
C LEU A 204 -30.69 -24.25 19.09
N SER A 205 -29.93 -23.34 18.47
CA SER A 205 -28.63 -23.65 17.86
C SER A 205 -27.47 -23.70 18.87
N SER A 206 -27.59 -22.98 19.98
CA SER A 206 -26.60 -22.92 21.08
C SER A 206 -26.66 -24.10 22.05
N LEU A 207 -27.69 -24.94 21.96
CA LEU A 207 -27.92 -26.10 22.84
C LEU A 207 -27.31 -27.41 22.31
N ILE A 208 -26.83 -27.43 21.06
CA ILE A 208 -26.39 -28.63 20.33
C ILE A 208 -24.86 -28.80 20.31
N LEU A 209 -24.08 -27.76 20.63
CA LEU A 209 -22.62 -27.77 20.43
C LEU A 209 -21.89 -27.34 21.71
N GLY A 210 -21.62 -28.29 22.61
CA GLY A 210 -20.84 -27.94 23.79
C GLY A 210 -20.68 -29.02 24.85
N GLU A 211 -20.33 -30.26 24.49
CA GLU A 211 -19.65 -31.17 25.41
C GLU A 211 -19.12 -32.40 24.65
N GLU A 212 -17.94 -32.28 24.03
CA GLU A 212 -17.01 -33.40 23.87
C GLU A 212 -15.68 -32.93 23.25
N ARG A 213 -14.56 -33.40 23.84
CA ARG A 213 -13.15 -33.32 23.38
C ARG A 213 -12.24 -32.36 24.13
N LYS A 214 -12.11 -32.65 25.42
CA LYS A 214 -10.98 -32.25 26.27
C LYS A 214 -10.21 -33.50 26.68
N ARG A 215 -9.10 -33.84 25.99
CA ARG A 215 -7.91 -34.56 26.51
C ARG A 215 -6.88 -34.93 25.42
N ARG A 216 -5.60 -34.60 25.73
CA ARG A 216 -4.31 -34.92 25.07
C ARG A 216 -4.00 -34.00 23.87
N ILE A 217 -2.88 -33.28 23.85
CA ILE A 217 -1.50 -33.78 23.65
C ILE A 217 -0.50 -32.75 24.21
N GLU A 218 0.58 -33.19 24.86
CA GLU A 218 1.74 -32.37 25.25
C GLU A 218 3.00 -33.07 24.67
N LYS A 219 3.96 -32.29 24.16
CA LYS A 219 5.22 -32.82 23.61
C LYS A 219 6.25 -33.09 24.72
N ALA A 220 7.10 -34.09 24.53
CA ALA A 220 8.20 -34.45 25.44
C ALA A 220 9.53 -34.62 24.67
N HIS A 221 10.63 -34.19 25.26
CA HIS A 221 12.00 -34.33 24.76
C HIS A 221 12.72 -35.52 25.42
N LEU A 222 13.85 -35.99 24.89
CA LEU A 222 14.64 -37.07 25.52
C LEU A 222 15.15 -36.69 26.91
N SER A 223 15.41 -35.40 27.15
CA SER A 223 15.69 -34.85 28.49
C SER A 223 14.60 -35.14 29.51
N ASP A 224 13.35 -35.28 29.09
CA ASP A 224 12.20 -35.38 29.99
C ASP A 224 11.98 -36.83 30.46
N ILE A 225 12.64 -37.79 29.83
CA ILE A 225 12.56 -39.24 30.13
C ILE A 225 13.91 -39.86 30.52
N LEU A 226 15.00 -39.09 30.53
CA LEU A 226 16.34 -39.53 30.91
C LEU A 226 16.56 -39.39 32.42
N VAL A 227 16.98 -40.48 33.06
CA VAL A 227 17.38 -40.50 34.49
C VAL A 227 18.85 -40.09 34.63
N SER A 228 19.72 -40.69 33.83
CA SER A 228 21.16 -40.43 33.84
C SER A 228 21.83 -40.86 32.53
N ILE A 229 23.01 -40.29 32.28
CA ILE A 229 23.90 -40.67 31.18
C ILE A 229 25.24 -41.09 31.79
N GLU A 230 25.68 -42.30 31.49
CA GLU A 230 26.92 -42.88 32.01
C GLU A 230 27.87 -43.23 30.86
N ASP A 231 29.16 -42.95 31.05
CA ASP A 231 30.19 -43.33 30.10
C ASP A 231 30.86 -44.63 30.58
N GLU A 232 30.81 -45.68 29.75
CA GLU A 232 31.43 -46.97 30.03
C GLU A 232 32.66 -47.15 29.14
N TYR A 233 33.85 -47.16 29.77
CA TYR A 233 35.12 -47.42 29.11
C TYR A 233 35.62 -48.83 29.48
N ARG A 234 35.56 -49.76 28.53
CA ARG A 234 36.23 -51.05 28.60
C ARG A 234 37.55 -51.00 27.82
N PRO A 235 38.51 -51.91 28.10
CA PRO A 235 39.79 -51.95 27.38
C PRO A 235 39.66 -52.08 25.85
N ASP A 236 38.55 -52.63 25.37
CA ASP A 236 38.25 -52.91 23.97
C ASP A 236 37.20 -51.99 23.35
N THR A 237 36.37 -51.32 24.16
CA THR A 237 35.20 -50.57 23.71
C THR A 237 34.87 -49.39 24.63
N ALA A 238 34.52 -48.25 24.05
CA ALA A 238 33.94 -47.11 24.77
C ALA A 238 32.48 -46.94 24.34
N SER A 239 31.57 -46.70 25.28
CA SER A 239 30.13 -46.56 25.01
C SER A 239 29.47 -45.55 25.95
N VAL A 240 28.46 -44.85 25.47
CA VAL A 240 27.58 -43.99 26.28
C VAL A 240 26.29 -44.75 26.55
N ILE A 241 25.90 -44.87 27.82
CA ILE A 241 24.71 -45.57 28.28
C ILE A 241 23.68 -44.54 28.74
N LEU A 242 22.48 -44.61 28.16
CA LEU A 242 21.32 -43.79 28.50
C LEU A 242 20.37 -44.61 29.36
N HIS A 243 20.10 -44.17 30.59
CA HIS A 243 19.12 -44.80 31.47
C HIS A 243 17.78 -44.05 31.38
N LEU A 244 16.71 -44.77 31.04
CA LEU A 244 15.37 -44.24 30.78
C LEU A 244 14.43 -44.48 31.97
N ALA A 245 13.60 -43.49 32.29
CA ALA A 245 12.58 -43.57 33.32
C ALA A 245 11.29 -44.21 32.75
N THR A 246 11.14 -45.53 32.86
CA THR A 246 9.95 -46.23 32.32
C THR A 246 8.63 -45.81 32.95
N GLU A 247 8.64 -45.42 34.23
CA GLU A 247 7.44 -44.92 34.93
C GLU A 247 6.92 -43.59 34.35
N VAL A 248 7.81 -42.74 33.82
CA VAL A 248 7.47 -41.46 33.19
C VAL A 248 6.93 -41.69 31.76
N MET A 249 7.46 -42.69 31.06
CA MET A 249 7.00 -43.08 29.72
C MET A 249 5.56 -43.65 29.74
N GLU A 250 5.23 -44.46 30.75
CA GLU A 250 3.90 -45.06 30.93
C GLU A 250 2.85 -44.02 31.38
N SER A 251 3.20 -43.14 32.33
CA SER A 251 2.27 -42.12 32.85
C SER A 251 1.92 -41.03 31.81
N ARG A 252 2.85 -40.65 30.92
CA ARG A 252 2.61 -39.65 29.85
C ARG A 252 1.90 -40.19 28.60
N HIS A 253 1.54 -41.48 28.55
CA HIS A 253 0.84 -42.11 27.41
C HIS A 253 1.50 -41.86 26.04
N LEU A 254 2.85 -41.81 25.99
CA LEU A 254 3.59 -41.47 24.78
C LEU A 254 3.58 -42.60 23.72
N GLY A 255 3.18 -43.82 24.07
CA GLY A 255 3.04 -44.94 23.12
C GLY A 255 4.34 -45.39 22.44
N MET A 256 5.50 -44.89 22.87
CA MET A 256 6.79 -45.15 22.24
C MET A 256 7.50 -46.33 22.89
N SER A 257 8.01 -47.24 22.07
CA SER A 257 8.89 -48.32 22.46
C SER A 257 10.35 -47.85 22.53
N THR A 258 11.21 -48.61 23.22
CA THR A 258 12.66 -48.35 23.21
C THR A 258 13.26 -48.43 21.81
N ALA A 259 12.63 -49.18 20.89
CA ALA A 259 13.02 -49.24 19.49
C ALA A 259 12.76 -47.91 18.75
N ASP A 260 11.66 -47.22 19.05
CA ASP A 260 11.34 -45.92 18.45
C ASP A 260 12.34 -44.84 18.88
N ILE A 261 12.78 -44.90 20.15
CA ILE A 261 13.85 -44.04 20.67
C ILE A 261 15.18 -44.33 19.96
N MET A 262 15.52 -45.59 19.72
CA MET A 262 16.71 -45.96 18.94
C MET A 262 16.63 -45.40 17.50
N THR A 263 15.45 -45.53 16.87
CA THR A 263 15.18 -44.96 15.54
C THR A 263 15.36 -43.45 15.50
N ALA A 264 14.89 -42.73 16.51
CA ALA A 264 15.12 -41.29 16.62
C ALA A 264 16.60 -40.92 16.75
N ILE A 265 17.40 -41.73 17.49
CA ILE A 265 18.83 -41.47 17.69
C ILE A 265 19.64 -41.66 16.40
N TYR A 266 19.51 -42.78 15.67
CA TYR A 266 20.30 -42.97 14.45
C TYR A 266 19.78 -42.19 13.24
N SER A 267 18.50 -41.78 13.23
CA SER A 267 17.95 -40.94 12.14
C SER A 267 18.54 -39.52 12.13
N ASN A 268 19.11 -39.06 13.24
CA ASN A 268 19.74 -37.75 13.33
C ASN A 268 21.16 -37.76 12.73
N LYS A 269 21.27 -37.30 11.48
CA LYS A 269 22.53 -37.26 10.71
C LYS A 269 23.68 -36.49 11.40
N LYS A 270 23.39 -35.55 12.31
CA LYS A 270 24.43 -34.77 13.03
C LYS A 270 25.21 -35.63 14.02
N LEU A 271 24.63 -36.72 14.50
CA LEU A 271 25.27 -37.59 15.49
C LEU A 271 26.26 -38.55 14.87
N LYS A 272 26.22 -38.83 13.56
CA LYS A 272 27.06 -39.83 12.86
C LYS A 272 27.11 -41.19 13.60
N VAL A 273 25.96 -41.69 14.04
CA VAL A 273 25.80 -43.00 14.70
C VAL A 273 25.01 -43.91 13.75
N GLY A 274 25.52 -45.10 13.46
CA GLY A 274 24.83 -46.09 12.63
C GLY A 274 23.91 -47.00 13.45
N PRO A 275 22.94 -47.70 12.82
CA PRO A 275 22.07 -48.66 13.53
C PRO A 275 22.86 -49.79 14.21
N GLU A 276 24.04 -50.14 13.69
CA GLU A 276 24.95 -51.14 14.28
C GLU A 276 25.67 -50.68 15.56
N ASP A 277 25.67 -49.38 15.86
CA ASP A 277 26.33 -48.83 17.07
C ASP A 277 25.40 -48.77 18.28
N ILE A 278 24.08 -48.95 18.08
CA ILE A 278 23.09 -48.79 19.14
C ILE A 278 22.58 -50.18 19.54
N SER A 279 22.64 -50.48 20.83
CA SER A 279 22.15 -51.74 21.38
C SER A 279 21.37 -51.53 22.66
N VAL A 280 20.31 -52.31 22.87
CA VAL A 280 19.57 -52.32 24.13
C VAL A 280 20.30 -53.24 25.10
N THR A 281 20.79 -52.71 26.22
CA THR A 281 21.51 -53.52 27.22
C THR A 281 20.56 -54.09 28.28
N ARG A 282 19.56 -53.30 28.68
CA ARG A 282 18.47 -53.65 29.61
C ARG A 282 17.16 -53.03 29.09
N PRO A 283 15.97 -53.47 29.54
CA PRO A 283 14.69 -52.93 29.07
C PRO A 283 14.60 -51.40 29.16
N ASN A 284 15.37 -50.78 30.08
CA ASN A 284 15.35 -49.35 30.38
C ASN A 284 16.68 -48.65 30.05
N SER A 285 17.62 -49.31 29.34
CA SER A 285 18.92 -48.70 29.07
C SER A 285 19.40 -48.93 27.64
N ILE A 286 19.67 -47.84 26.93
CA ILE A 286 20.18 -47.83 25.56
C ILE A 286 21.68 -47.56 25.59
N ARG A 287 22.48 -48.41 24.94
CA ARG A 287 23.92 -48.26 24.78
C ARG A 287 24.24 -47.76 23.38
N VAL A 288 25.00 -46.68 23.29
CA VAL A 288 25.54 -46.12 22.04
C VAL A 288 27.06 -46.30 22.02
N LYS A 289 27.55 -47.15 21.12
CA LYS A 289 28.98 -47.45 20.97
C LYS A 289 29.70 -46.29 20.27
N LEU A 290 30.87 -45.93 20.77
CA LEU A 290 31.72 -44.90 20.18
C LEU A 290 32.61 -45.52 19.08
N ARG A 291 32.65 -44.89 17.91
CA ARG A 291 33.67 -45.17 16.87
C ARG A 291 34.78 -44.12 16.95
N SER A 292 36.03 -44.55 16.81
CA SER A 292 37.16 -43.65 16.46
C SER A 292 37.04 -43.31 14.98
N ASP A 293 37.11 -42.02 14.61
CA ASP A 293 36.87 -41.51 13.25
C ASP A 293 38.04 -41.84 12.28
N ALA A 294 38.95 -42.75 12.64
CA ALA A 294 40.13 -43.13 11.85
C ALA A 294 39.82 -43.82 10.49
N GLY A 295 38.56 -44.18 10.21
CA GLY A 295 38.19 -45.03 9.06
C GLY A 295 37.67 -44.33 7.79
N THR A 296 37.33 -43.05 7.82
CA THR A 296 36.61 -42.39 6.68
C THR A 296 37.30 -41.16 6.10
N SER A 297 38.63 -41.10 6.16
CA SER A 297 39.43 -40.08 5.46
C SER A 297 40.06 -40.67 4.19
N LYS A 298 39.29 -40.86 3.12
CA LYS A 298 39.90 -40.94 1.78
C LYS A 298 40.40 -39.54 1.42
N ARG A 299 41.73 -39.42 1.31
CA ARG A 299 42.56 -38.26 0.95
C ARG A 299 42.72 -37.18 2.02
N ALA A 300 43.73 -37.36 2.87
CA ALA A 300 44.56 -36.26 3.34
C ALA A 300 46.02 -36.73 3.50
N THR A 301 46.92 -35.84 3.12
CA THR A 301 48.36 -35.98 2.99
C THR A 301 49.03 -36.48 4.27
N LYS A 302 50.05 -37.34 4.15
CA LYS A 302 50.89 -37.83 5.26
C LYS A 302 51.39 -36.66 6.13
N SER A 303 50.86 -36.52 7.35
CA SER A 303 51.60 -35.96 8.48
C SER A 303 51.61 -37.00 9.60
N ARG A 304 52.82 -37.35 10.06
CA ARG A 304 53.05 -38.21 11.22
C ARG A 304 52.47 -37.54 12.47
N SER A 305 51.54 -38.20 13.16
CA SER A 305 51.33 -38.01 14.60
C SER A 305 51.34 -39.37 15.30
N ALA A 306 51.83 -39.34 16.53
CA ALA A 306 52.26 -40.48 17.32
C ALA A 306 51.09 -41.35 17.83
N ALA A 307 51.38 -42.61 18.08
CA ALA A 307 50.43 -43.65 18.53
C ALA A 307 49.92 -43.48 19.98
N GLY A 308 49.50 -42.28 20.36
CA GLY A 308 48.96 -41.96 21.69
C GLY A 308 47.66 -41.14 21.70
N ASP A 309 47.19 -40.63 20.56
CA ASP A 309 46.06 -39.68 20.49
C ASP A 309 44.66 -40.31 20.34
N ASP A 310 44.56 -41.62 20.10
CA ASP A 310 43.27 -42.31 19.86
C ASP A 310 42.33 -42.26 21.09
N VAL A 311 42.88 -42.23 22.30
CA VAL A 311 42.09 -42.15 23.55
C VAL A 311 41.49 -40.75 23.73
N GLY A 312 42.19 -39.70 23.29
CA GLY A 312 41.70 -38.32 23.35
C GLY A 312 40.52 -38.07 22.42
N ASP A 313 40.55 -38.66 21.22
CA ASP A 313 39.48 -38.53 20.22
C ASP A 313 38.18 -39.20 20.68
N LEU A 314 38.27 -40.39 21.30
CA LEU A 314 37.11 -41.09 21.87
C LEU A 314 36.47 -40.32 23.04
N VAL A 315 37.28 -39.67 23.89
CA VAL A 315 36.77 -38.85 25.00
C VAL A 315 36.09 -37.57 24.50
N LEU A 316 36.63 -36.92 23.45
CA LEU A 316 35.99 -35.77 22.80
C LEU A 316 34.65 -36.17 22.16
N ARG A 317 34.61 -37.34 21.51
CA ARG A 317 33.40 -37.88 20.90
C ARG A 317 32.33 -38.26 21.93
N ALA A 318 32.72 -38.87 23.05
CA ALA A 318 31.83 -39.13 24.19
C ALA A 318 31.26 -37.82 24.75
N ASN A 319 32.09 -36.80 24.94
CA ASN A 319 31.65 -35.48 25.41
C ASN A 319 30.68 -34.79 24.44
N PHE A 320 30.87 -34.94 23.14
CA PHE A 320 29.95 -34.45 22.12
C PHE A 320 28.59 -35.16 22.19
N LEU A 321 28.58 -36.49 22.21
CA LEU A 321 27.34 -37.28 22.31
C LEU A 321 26.61 -37.01 23.62
N ARG A 322 27.32 -36.88 24.75
CA ARG A 322 26.73 -36.53 26.05
C ARG A 322 25.99 -35.18 26.04
N ARG A 323 26.48 -34.21 25.25
CA ARG A 323 25.82 -32.89 25.08
C ARG A 323 24.70 -32.93 24.03
N ALA A 324 24.83 -33.76 23.01
CA ALA A 324 23.94 -33.78 21.85
C ALA A 324 22.77 -34.77 21.99
N LEU A 325 22.92 -35.87 22.74
CA LEU A 325 21.87 -36.87 22.94
C LEU A 325 20.64 -36.29 23.68
N PRO A 326 20.76 -35.53 24.78
CA PRO A 326 19.60 -35.01 25.51
C PRO A 326 18.70 -34.07 24.71
N THR A 327 19.24 -33.41 23.68
CA THR A 327 18.53 -32.40 22.87
C THR A 327 17.80 -32.97 21.67
N ILE A 328 17.81 -34.30 21.50
CA ILE A 328 17.13 -34.97 20.38
C ILE A 328 15.63 -35.02 20.66
N ALA A 329 14.84 -34.50 19.71
CA ALA A 329 13.41 -34.73 19.68
C ALA A 329 13.14 -36.19 19.29
N ILE A 330 12.55 -36.95 20.20
CA ILE A 330 12.15 -38.35 19.95
C ILE A 330 10.83 -38.40 19.16
N SER A 331 10.03 -37.34 19.25
CA SER A 331 8.76 -37.20 18.56
C SER A 331 8.50 -35.74 18.16
N GLY A 332 7.86 -35.54 17.01
CA GLY A 332 7.62 -34.24 16.38
C GLY A 332 8.61 -33.92 15.25
N TYR A 333 8.30 -32.89 14.46
CA TYR A 333 9.11 -32.52 13.29
C TYR A 333 10.34 -31.68 13.66
N PRO A 334 11.49 -31.93 13.02
CA PRO A 334 12.76 -31.28 13.34
C PRO A 334 12.80 -29.78 13.04
N GLU A 335 11.93 -29.29 12.15
CA GLU A 335 11.82 -27.87 11.77
C GLU A 335 10.93 -27.07 12.72
N THR A 336 10.26 -27.73 13.68
CA THR A 336 9.42 -27.08 14.69
C THR A 336 10.24 -26.74 15.93
N SER A 337 10.29 -25.45 16.27
CA SER A 337 11.07 -24.92 17.38
C SER A 337 10.32 -25.02 18.71
N ARG A 338 9.04 -24.60 18.73
CA ARG A 338 8.16 -24.74 19.90
C ARG A 338 6.71 -24.89 19.48
N THR A 339 5.90 -25.47 20.35
CA THR A 339 4.45 -25.53 20.18
C THR A 339 3.74 -25.03 21.42
N ILE A 340 2.80 -24.12 21.25
CA ILE A 340 1.97 -23.56 22.31
C ILE A 340 0.54 -24.03 22.07
N ILE A 341 -0.15 -24.41 23.14
CA ILE A 341 -1.55 -24.78 23.08
C ILE A 341 -2.33 -23.64 23.71
N GLU A 342 -3.18 -23.00 22.91
CA GLU A 342 -4.16 -22.08 23.42
C GLU A 342 -5.48 -22.83 23.59
N THR A 343 -6.10 -22.67 24.76
CA THR A 343 -7.43 -23.22 25.02
C THR A 343 -8.41 -22.05 25.00
N SER A 344 -9.31 -22.06 24.02
CA SER A 344 -10.41 -21.09 23.97
C SER A 344 -11.32 -21.25 25.19
N GLN A 345 -12.12 -20.22 25.49
CA GLN A 345 -13.14 -20.27 26.55
C GLN A 345 -14.15 -21.40 26.32
N GLU A 346 -14.37 -21.79 25.06
CA GLU A 346 -15.22 -22.90 24.63
C GLU A 346 -14.53 -24.28 24.68
N GLY A 347 -13.30 -24.36 25.20
CA GLY A 347 -12.56 -25.62 25.35
C GLY A 347 -11.94 -26.16 24.05
N THR A 348 -12.03 -25.44 22.94
CA THR A 348 -11.31 -25.76 21.71
C THR A 348 -9.82 -25.49 21.89
N HIS A 349 -8.99 -26.49 21.60
CA HIS A 349 -7.54 -26.39 21.68
C HIS A 349 -6.96 -26.06 20.31
N THR A 350 -6.39 -24.86 20.17
CA THR A 350 -5.66 -24.46 18.98
C THR A 350 -4.17 -24.63 19.26
N ILE A 351 -3.48 -25.37 18.38
CA ILE A 351 -2.04 -25.59 18.49
C ILE A 351 -1.34 -24.56 17.61
N PHE A 352 -0.54 -23.69 18.23
CA PHE A 352 0.36 -22.79 17.55
C PHE A 352 1.73 -23.44 17.45
N VAL A 353 2.20 -23.66 16.23
CA VAL A 353 3.51 -24.22 15.94
C VAL A 353 4.42 -23.09 15.46
N GLU A 354 5.53 -22.87 16.17
CA GLU A 354 6.57 -21.95 15.72
C GLU A 354 7.64 -22.76 15.00
N GLY A 355 7.81 -22.53 13.70
CA GLY A 355 8.79 -23.22 12.87
C GLY A 355 8.32 -23.33 11.42
N TYR A 356 8.98 -24.20 10.66
CA TYR A 356 8.66 -24.51 9.28
C TYR A 356 8.16 -25.96 9.16
N GLY A 357 7.59 -26.30 8.00
CA GLY A 357 7.10 -27.64 7.69
C GLY A 357 5.57 -27.75 7.71
N LEU A 358 4.86 -26.85 7.03
CA LEU A 358 3.39 -26.86 6.91
C LEU A 358 2.87 -28.21 6.41
N ARG A 359 3.48 -28.76 5.34
CA ARG A 359 3.09 -30.05 4.77
C ARG A 359 3.12 -31.16 5.82
N ALA A 360 4.19 -31.19 6.61
CA ALA A 360 4.37 -32.17 7.65
C ALA A 360 3.29 -32.00 8.75
N CYS A 361 3.07 -30.76 9.20
CA CYS A 361 2.03 -30.44 10.19
C CYS A 361 0.62 -30.83 9.73
N MET A 362 0.30 -30.66 8.45
CA MET A 362 -1.00 -31.05 7.88
C MET A 362 -1.21 -32.56 7.83
N THR A 363 -0.13 -33.34 7.66
CA THR A 363 -0.19 -34.81 7.60
C THR A 363 -0.12 -35.49 8.96
N THR A 364 0.07 -34.73 10.04
CA THR A 364 0.11 -35.29 11.40
C THR A 364 -1.27 -35.77 11.82
N GLU A 365 -1.35 -37.03 12.23
CA GLU A 365 -2.57 -37.60 12.79
C GLU A 365 -3.05 -36.78 13.99
N GLY A 366 -4.35 -36.46 14.02
CA GLY A 366 -4.94 -35.58 15.04
C GLY A 366 -4.91 -34.08 14.70
N VAL A 367 -4.19 -33.65 13.66
CA VAL A 367 -4.27 -32.28 13.13
C VAL A 367 -5.26 -32.23 11.96
N LEU A 368 -6.20 -31.28 12.01
CA LEU A 368 -7.11 -31.03 10.89
C LEU A 368 -6.40 -30.24 9.79
N GLY A 369 -5.73 -30.96 8.88
CA GLY A 369 -4.98 -30.35 7.77
C GLY A 369 -5.77 -29.36 6.92
N THR A 370 -7.09 -29.51 6.79
CA THR A 370 -7.97 -28.59 6.05
C THR A 370 -8.13 -27.21 6.69
N ARG A 371 -7.81 -27.08 7.98
CA ARG A 371 -7.90 -25.82 8.74
C ARG A 371 -6.55 -25.31 9.21
N THR A 372 -5.45 -25.99 8.89
CA THR A 372 -4.10 -25.56 9.23
C THR A 372 -3.71 -24.37 8.36
N GLN A 373 -3.14 -23.34 8.98
CA GLN A 373 -2.67 -22.12 8.31
C GLN A 373 -1.20 -21.86 8.69
N THR A 374 -0.48 -21.16 7.81
CA THR A 374 0.88 -20.66 8.06
C THR A 374 0.90 -19.16 7.82
N ASN A 375 1.76 -18.44 8.55
CA ASN A 375 2.04 -17.03 8.28
C ASN A 375 3.06 -16.86 7.14
N ASN A 376 3.82 -17.90 6.80
CA ASN A 376 4.80 -17.84 5.73
C ASN A 376 4.13 -18.04 4.36
N ILE A 377 3.97 -16.94 3.62
CA ILE A 377 3.33 -16.91 2.29
C ILE A 377 4.06 -17.79 1.28
N MET A 378 5.40 -17.86 1.34
CA MET A 378 6.20 -18.67 0.42
C MET A 378 5.95 -20.16 0.64
N GLU A 379 5.95 -20.59 1.90
CA GLU A 379 5.64 -21.97 2.26
C GLU A 379 4.19 -22.34 1.90
N CYS A 380 3.25 -21.42 2.10
CA CYS A 380 1.87 -21.59 1.67
C CYS A 380 1.77 -21.81 0.15
N LYS A 381 2.50 -21.01 -0.65
CA LYS A 381 2.57 -21.19 -2.11
C LYS A 381 3.11 -22.57 -2.49
N ASP A 382 4.19 -23.02 -1.86
CA ASP A 382 4.87 -24.27 -2.22
C ASP A 382 4.06 -25.53 -1.84
N VAL A 383 3.20 -25.44 -0.82
CA VAL A 383 2.38 -26.55 -0.33
C VAL A 383 0.96 -26.54 -0.90
N LEU A 384 0.32 -25.36 -0.93
CA LEU A 384 -1.11 -25.19 -1.25
C LEU A 384 -1.37 -24.47 -2.58
N GLY A 385 -0.35 -23.87 -3.18
CA GLY A 385 -0.45 -23.15 -4.46
C GLY A 385 -0.71 -21.64 -4.33
N ILE A 386 -0.76 -20.96 -5.49
CA ILE A 386 -0.77 -19.50 -5.56
C ILE A 386 -2.05 -18.85 -5.01
N GLU A 387 -3.22 -19.48 -5.19
CA GLU A 387 -4.50 -18.95 -4.69
C GLU A 387 -4.61 -19.00 -3.15
N ALA A 388 -4.07 -20.06 -2.54
CA ALA A 388 -3.96 -20.16 -1.10
C ALA A 388 -2.98 -19.09 -0.55
N ALA A 389 -1.87 -18.86 -1.25
CA ALA A 389 -0.93 -17.79 -0.93
C ALA A 389 -1.57 -16.40 -1.06
N ARG A 390 -2.33 -16.12 -2.13
CA ARG A 390 -3.12 -14.89 -2.32
C ARG A 390 -4.05 -14.61 -1.14
N THR A 391 -4.81 -15.62 -0.75
CA THR A 391 -5.74 -15.51 0.40
C THR A 391 -4.99 -15.29 1.72
N SER A 392 -3.83 -15.95 1.89
CA SER A 392 -2.97 -15.77 3.06
C SER A 392 -2.43 -14.34 3.13
N ILE A 393 -1.99 -13.75 2.02
CA ILE A 393 -1.52 -12.35 1.96
C ILE A 393 -2.63 -11.41 2.43
N ALA A 394 -3.82 -11.50 1.83
CA ALA A 394 -4.94 -10.63 2.19
C ALA A 394 -5.33 -10.77 3.67
N THR A 395 -5.32 -11.99 4.18
CA THR A 395 -5.65 -12.29 5.58
C THR A 395 -4.59 -11.76 6.56
N GLU A 396 -3.30 -11.94 6.26
CA GLU A 396 -2.21 -11.45 7.10
C GLU A 396 -2.14 -9.92 7.11
N ILE A 397 -2.30 -9.27 5.95
CA ILE A 397 -2.40 -7.81 5.89
C ILE A 397 -3.61 -7.33 6.70
N GLY A 398 -4.77 -7.98 6.56
CA GLY A 398 -5.96 -7.67 7.35
C GLY A 398 -5.76 -7.83 8.86
N LYS A 399 -5.02 -8.86 9.31
CA LYS A 399 -4.67 -9.05 10.72
C LYS A 399 -3.77 -7.94 11.24
N VAL A 400 -2.77 -7.52 10.46
CA VAL A 400 -1.84 -6.43 10.83
C VAL A 400 -2.55 -5.08 10.86
N MET A 401 -3.47 -4.85 9.91
CA MET A 401 -4.15 -3.57 9.70
C MET A 401 -5.50 -3.45 10.45
N LYS A 402 -5.88 -4.45 11.26
CA LYS A 402 -7.19 -4.53 11.93
C LYS A 402 -7.57 -3.30 12.78
N GLY A 403 -6.59 -2.51 13.22
CA GLY A 403 -6.82 -1.28 13.99
C GLY A 403 -7.04 -0.01 13.16
N MET A 404 -7.03 -0.09 11.83
CA MET A 404 -7.13 1.07 10.92
C MET A 404 -8.36 1.03 10.01
N ASP A 405 -9.32 0.13 10.27
CA ASP A 405 -10.62 0.04 9.60
C ASP A 405 -10.55 0.15 8.06
N ILE A 406 -9.58 -0.54 7.45
CA ILE A 406 -9.39 -0.55 5.99
C ILE A 406 -10.35 -1.54 5.35
N ASP A 407 -11.07 -1.10 4.30
CA ASP A 407 -11.95 -1.97 3.53
C ASP A 407 -11.18 -3.18 2.93
N PRO A 408 -11.71 -4.41 3.03
CA PRO A 408 -11.04 -5.61 2.56
C PRO A 408 -10.75 -5.62 1.06
N ARG A 409 -11.51 -4.89 0.24
CA ARG A 409 -11.32 -4.84 -1.23
C ARG A 409 -9.93 -4.31 -1.61
N HIS A 410 -9.40 -3.35 -0.85
CA HIS A 410 -8.04 -2.83 -1.06
C HIS A 410 -6.95 -3.89 -0.80
N MET A 411 -7.12 -4.67 0.27
CA MET A 411 -6.17 -5.73 0.64
C MET A 411 -6.22 -6.88 -0.37
N GLN A 412 -7.41 -7.20 -0.87
CA GLN A 412 -7.62 -8.18 -1.94
C GLN A 412 -6.94 -7.74 -3.24
N LEU A 413 -7.12 -6.49 -3.66
CA LEU A 413 -6.48 -5.97 -4.87
C LEU A 413 -4.95 -6.03 -4.76
N LEU A 414 -4.39 -5.65 -3.61
CA LEU A 414 -2.95 -5.74 -3.38
C LEU A 414 -2.45 -7.19 -3.47
N ALA A 415 -3.18 -8.15 -2.89
CA ALA A 415 -2.85 -9.56 -2.99
C ALA A 415 -2.91 -10.08 -4.43
N ASP A 416 -3.86 -9.61 -5.25
CA ASP A 416 -3.98 -9.97 -6.66
C ASP A 416 -2.82 -9.43 -7.49
N VAL A 417 -2.40 -8.18 -7.26
CA VAL A 417 -1.22 -7.60 -7.93
C VAL A 417 0.05 -8.38 -7.62
N MET A 418 0.17 -8.95 -6.41
CA MET A 418 1.30 -9.78 -6.03
C MET A 418 1.28 -11.19 -6.64
N THR A 419 0.15 -11.66 -7.17
CA THR A 419 -0.06 -13.07 -7.53
C THR A 419 -0.54 -13.32 -8.97
N TYR A 420 -1.02 -12.31 -9.70
CA TYR A 420 -1.64 -12.46 -11.03
C TYR A 420 -0.72 -13.09 -12.10
N LYS A 421 0.61 -13.05 -11.92
CA LYS A 421 1.58 -13.70 -12.83
C LYS A 421 1.79 -15.20 -12.56
N GLY A 422 1.15 -15.76 -11.53
CA GLY A 422 1.36 -17.15 -11.10
C GLY A 422 2.57 -17.35 -10.18
N GLU A 423 3.29 -16.27 -9.86
CA GLU A 423 4.41 -16.27 -8.90
C GLU A 423 4.24 -15.12 -7.91
N LEU A 424 4.84 -15.26 -6.72
CA LEU A 424 4.82 -14.21 -5.72
C LEU A 424 5.83 -13.12 -6.13
N LEU A 425 5.32 -11.97 -6.55
CA LEU A 425 6.15 -10.82 -6.88
C LEU A 425 6.51 -10.05 -5.61
N SER A 426 7.82 -9.80 -5.44
CA SER A 426 8.27 -8.87 -4.42
C SER A 426 8.12 -7.43 -4.89
N TRP A 427 7.63 -6.58 -4.00
CA TRP A 427 7.59 -5.13 -4.12
C TRP A 427 8.97 -4.45 -3.92
N ASN A 428 10.03 -5.21 -3.58
CA ASN A 428 11.40 -4.68 -3.55
C ASN A 428 11.82 -4.40 -5.00
N GLY A 429 12.05 -3.12 -5.33
CA GLY A 429 12.45 -2.63 -6.66
C GLY A 429 13.78 -3.16 -7.21
N ASP A 430 14.29 -4.26 -6.66
CA ASP A 430 15.43 -5.02 -7.19
C ASP A 430 14.99 -6.05 -8.24
N GLY A 431 13.69 -6.15 -8.52
CA GLY A 431 13.12 -6.92 -9.63
C GLY A 431 12.93 -6.12 -10.92
N GLU A 432 13.49 -4.91 -11.03
CA GLU A 432 13.57 -4.15 -12.28
C GLU A 432 14.89 -4.50 -12.98
N ASP A 433 14.84 -5.56 -13.78
CA ASP A 433 15.92 -6.02 -14.64
C ASP A 433 16.34 -4.89 -15.60
N ASN A 434 17.64 -4.60 -15.78
CA ASN A 434 18.12 -3.52 -16.67
C ASN A 434 17.68 -3.69 -18.15
N THR A 435 17.10 -4.84 -18.50
CA THR A 435 16.44 -5.11 -19.79
C THR A 435 15.04 -4.48 -19.90
N ALA A 436 14.44 -4.06 -18.79
CA ALA A 436 13.13 -3.44 -18.72
C ALA A 436 13.13 -2.00 -19.24
N ASP A 437 14.16 -1.20 -18.97
CA ASP A 437 14.21 0.22 -19.38
C ASP A 437 14.17 0.40 -20.90
N ALA A 438 14.91 -0.42 -21.64
CA ALA A 438 14.87 -0.42 -23.10
C ALA A 438 13.50 -0.89 -23.64
N LYS A 439 12.87 -1.87 -22.98
CA LYS A 439 11.52 -2.35 -23.31
C LYS A 439 10.47 -1.26 -23.04
N HIS A 440 10.60 -0.55 -21.93
CA HIS A 440 9.69 0.51 -21.52
C HIS A 440 9.80 1.73 -22.44
N LEU A 441 11.02 2.15 -22.78
CA LEU A 441 11.26 3.18 -23.80
C LEU A 441 10.61 2.80 -25.13
N ARG A 442 10.87 1.58 -25.64
CA ARG A 442 10.31 1.10 -26.90
C ARG A 442 8.78 1.05 -26.88
N LEU A 443 8.17 0.70 -25.76
CA LEU A 443 6.71 0.70 -25.59
C LEU A 443 6.13 2.12 -25.56
N ALA A 444 6.73 3.03 -24.78
CA ALA A 444 6.27 4.42 -24.67
C ALA A 444 6.36 5.14 -26.02
N VAL A 445 7.49 5.02 -26.70
CA VAL A 445 7.69 5.63 -28.02
C VAL A 445 6.88 4.92 -29.10
N GLY A 446 6.71 3.60 -29.02
CA GLY A 446 5.84 2.85 -29.93
C GLY A 446 4.39 3.31 -29.89
N LYS A 447 3.87 3.65 -28.70
CA LYS A 447 2.53 4.25 -28.55
C LYS A 447 2.46 5.66 -29.17
N LEU A 448 3.49 6.49 -28.98
CA LEU A 448 3.57 7.82 -29.62
C LEU A 448 3.61 7.73 -31.14
N TYR A 449 4.35 6.76 -31.68
CA TYR A 449 4.41 6.50 -33.11
C TYR A 449 3.05 6.07 -33.68
N ALA A 450 2.36 5.14 -33.03
CA ALA A 450 1.02 4.72 -33.43
C ALA A 450 0.03 5.90 -33.40
N TRP A 451 0.10 6.74 -32.37
CA TRP A 451 -0.72 7.93 -32.23
C TRP A 451 -0.47 8.96 -33.35
N LEU A 452 0.78 9.16 -33.78
CA LEU A 452 1.12 10.08 -34.88
C LEU A 452 0.56 9.65 -36.23
N ARG A 453 0.27 8.36 -36.42
CA ARG A 453 -0.29 7.80 -37.67
C ARG A 453 -1.82 7.78 -37.69
N ASP A 454 -2.46 8.12 -36.58
CA ASP A 454 -3.91 8.20 -36.48
C ASP A 454 -4.39 9.60 -36.87
N ASP A 455 -5.03 9.69 -38.04
CA ASP A 455 -5.54 10.93 -38.63
C ASP A 455 -6.67 11.59 -37.81
N SER A 456 -7.26 10.91 -36.82
CA SER A 456 -8.26 11.51 -35.93
C SER A 456 -7.65 12.53 -34.94
N ASN A 457 -6.33 12.55 -34.77
CA ASN A 457 -5.65 13.28 -33.71
C ASN A 457 -5.07 14.65 -34.12
N CYS A 458 -5.56 15.28 -35.20
CA CYS A 458 -4.95 16.39 -35.94
C CYS A 458 -4.44 17.64 -35.18
N HIS A 459 -4.80 17.87 -33.91
CA HIS A 459 -4.66 19.21 -33.29
C HIS A 459 -3.68 19.33 -32.11
N ARG A 460 -2.89 18.31 -31.78
CA ARG A 460 -1.93 18.40 -30.64
C ARG A 460 -0.47 18.41 -31.08
N ASN A 461 0.24 19.45 -30.65
CA ASN A 461 1.66 19.69 -30.93
C ASN A 461 2.58 19.15 -29.82
N VAL A 462 2.06 18.99 -28.60
CA VAL A 462 2.79 18.44 -27.46
C VAL A 462 2.13 17.13 -27.03
N ILE A 463 2.93 16.07 -26.91
CA ILE A 463 2.45 14.73 -26.57
C ILE A 463 3.42 14.12 -25.55
N PHE A 464 2.87 13.53 -24.49
CA PHE A 464 3.66 12.78 -23.51
C PHE A 464 3.25 11.31 -23.51
N GLY A 465 4.22 10.43 -23.32
CA GLY A 465 4.03 8.99 -23.18
C GLY A 465 4.81 8.48 -21.98
N ARG A 466 4.24 7.54 -21.24
CA ARG A 466 4.90 6.89 -20.10
C ARG A 466 4.76 5.37 -20.21
N SER A 467 5.81 4.66 -19.83
CA SER A 467 5.82 3.20 -19.70
C SER A 467 6.80 2.83 -18.60
N GLY A 468 6.35 2.11 -17.57
CA GLY A 468 7.16 1.86 -16.38
C GLY A 468 7.73 3.17 -15.80
N ASN A 469 9.03 3.19 -15.56
CA ASN A 469 9.75 4.36 -15.07
C ASN A 469 10.18 5.33 -16.20
N THR A 470 9.96 5.00 -17.48
CA THR A 470 10.35 5.86 -18.61
C THR A 470 9.26 6.88 -18.94
N VAL A 471 9.62 8.16 -18.98
CA VAL A 471 8.76 9.26 -19.44
C VAL A 471 9.33 9.83 -20.73
N VAL A 472 8.47 10.01 -21.72
CA VAL A 472 8.80 10.53 -23.04
C VAL A 472 7.92 11.73 -23.34
N GLY A 473 8.51 12.78 -23.91
CA GLY A 473 7.83 13.95 -24.44
C GLY A 473 8.18 14.13 -25.90
N LEU A 474 7.19 14.47 -26.71
CA LEU A 474 7.31 14.73 -28.13
C LEU A 474 6.67 16.10 -28.42
N TYR A 475 7.44 16.97 -29.06
CA TYR A 475 6.96 18.23 -29.61
C TYR A 475 7.02 18.17 -31.14
N VAL A 476 5.91 18.49 -31.79
CA VAL A 476 5.77 18.62 -33.25
C VAL A 476 5.15 19.98 -33.52
N ASP A 477 5.86 20.87 -34.23
CA ASP A 477 5.30 22.18 -34.59
C ASP A 477 4.14 22.05 -35.59
N GLY A 478 3.26 23.06 -35.63
CA GLY A 478 2.02 23.03 -36.40
C GLY A 478 2.23 22.99 -37.92
N GLU A 479 3.37 23.48 -38.42
CA GLU A 479 3.68 23.39 -39.85
C GLU A 479 4.30 22.05 -40.24
N VAL A 480 4.70 21.18 -39.29
CA VAL A 480 5.31 19.88 -39.58
C VAL A 480 4.24 18.83 -39.84
N GLN A 481 4.31 18.17 -41.00
CA GLN A 481 3.41 17.05 -41.28
C GLN A 481 3.69 15.87 -40.34
N LYS A 482 2.65 15.38 -39.67
CA LYS A 482 2.75 14.23 -38.74
C LYS A 482 3.32 12.97 -39.38
N ALA A 483 3.04 12.73 -40.66
CA ALA A 483 3.63 11.61 -41.41
C ALA A 483 5.16 11.70 -41.51
N SER A 484 5.71 12.92 -41.57
CA SER A 484 7.15 13.17 -41.55
C SER A 484 7.73 13.06 -40.14
N ALA A 485 7.02 13.57 -39.13
CA ALA A 485 7.40 13.42 -37.72
C ALA A 485 7.42 11.93 -37.29
N ALA A 486 6.45 11.13 -37.76
CA ALA A 486 6.39 9.70 -37.49
C ALA A 486 7.62 8.95 -38.02
N LYS A 487 8.19 9.34 -39.16
CA LYS A 487 9.44 8.74 -39.68
C LYS A 487 10.64 9.02 -38.77
N ILE A 488 10.69 10.19 -38.14
CA ILE A 488 11.77 10.57 -37.21
C ILE A 488 11.61 9.84 -35.87
N VAL A 489 10.37 9.72 -35.37
CA VAL A 489 10.07 8.89 -34.19
C VAL A 489 10.35 7.41 -34.46
N GLN A 490 10.10 6.92 -35.68
CA GLN A 490 10.46 5.57 -36.10
C GLN A 490 11.98 5.38 -36.17
N ARG A 491 12.73 6.34 -36.72
CA ARG A 491 14.20 6.31 -36.70
C ARG A 491 14.76 6.39 -35.27
N PHE A 492 14.07 7.08 -34.35
CA PHE A 492 14.40 7.08 -32.92
C PHE A 492 14.17 5.71 -32.27
N LEU A 493 13.15 4.97 -32.70
CA LEU A 493 12.88 3.59 -32.28
C LEU A 493 13.88 2.58 -32.87
N ASP A 494 14.26 2.77 -34.15
CA ASP A 494 15.09 1.83 -34.92
C ASP A 494 16.60 2.08 -34.74
N GLY A 495 17.02 3.29 -34.31
CA GLY A 495 18.41 3.73 -34.24
C GLY A 495 19.16 3.42 -32.93
N SER A 496 20.39 3.95 -32.86
CA SER A 496 21.39 3.80 -31.78
C SER A 496 20.92 4.24 -30.38
N ALA A 497 19.74 4.85 -30.23
CA ALA A 497 19.12 5.14 -28.93
C ALA A 497 18.76 3.87 -28.13
N ALA A 498 18.38 2.78 -28.81
CA ALA A 498 18.17 1.48 -28.19
C ALA A 498 19.49 0.81 -27.75
N ALA A 499 20.62 1.15 -28.38
CA ALA A 499 21.95 0.69 -28.01
C ALA A 499 22.59 1.57 -26.90
N ALA A 500 22.35 2.89 -26.93
CA ALA A 500 22.77 3.87 -25.94
C ALA A 500 21.98 3.77 -24.62
N ALA A 501 20.76 3.19 -24.64
CA ALA A 501 19.98 2.89 -23.44
C ALA A 501 20.64 1.87 -22.49
N SER A 502 21.76 1.24 -22.88
CA SER A 502 22.55 0.41 -21.98
C SER A 502 23.42 1.21 -20.99
N SER A 503 23.63 2.52 -21.21
CA SER A 503 24.44 3.38 -20.32
C SER A 503 23.94 4.82 -20.13
N ALA A 504 23.12 5.36 -21.04
CA ALA A 504 22.61 6.73 -20.98
C ALA A 504 21.29 6.84 -20.19
N ARG A 505 21.17 7.88 -19.35
CA ARG A 505 19.99 8.11 -18.49
C ARG A 505 18.89 8.95 -19.15
N ARG A 506 19.27 9.78 -20.12
CA ARG A 506 18.41 10.69 -20.87
C ARG A 506 18.77 10.57 -22.34
N VAL A 507 17.76 10.43 -23.19
CA VAL A 507 17.97 10.25 -24.62
C VAL A 507 16.94 11.10 -25.35
N GLY A 508 17.37 11.85 -26.35
CA GLY A 508 16.47 12.66 -27.14
C GLY A 508 17.04 13.00 -28.51
N VAL A 509 16.16 13.36 -29.44
CA VAL A 509 16.48 13.85 -30.77
C VAL A 509 15.71 15.13 -30.99
N GLN A 510 16.38 16.14 -31.52
CA GLN A 510 15.78 17.42 -31.87
C GLN A 510 16.15 17.82 -33.31
N VAL A 511 15.24 18.52 -33.96
CA VAL A 511 15.40 19.19 -35.25
C VAL A 511 15.09 20.66 -35.01
N TYR A 512 16.06 21.54 -35.29
CA TYR A 512 15.94 22.97 -35.01
C TYR A 512 16.70 23.81 -36.05
N LYS A 513 16.38 25.12 -36.10
CA LYS A 513 17.17 26.13 -36.83
C LYS A 513 17.82 27.11 -35.85
N ASP A 514 19.13 27.29 -35.96
CA ASP A 514 19.87 28.12 -35.02
C ASP A 514 19.45 29.62 -35.10
N LYS A 515 19.13 30.22 -33.95
CA LYS A 515 18.88 31.66 -33.71
C LYS A 515 17.67 32.32 -34.38
N THR A 516 16.63 31.57 -34.74
CA THR A 516 15.30 32.10 -35.10
C THR A 516 14.22 31.12 -34.65
N PRO A 517 13.04 31.55 -34.15
CA PRO A 517 11.93 30.64 -33.90
C PRO A 517 11.59 29.94 -35.21
N SER A 518 11.95 28.66 -35.33
CA SER A 518 11.65 27.86 -36.51
C SER A 518 10.24 27.32 -36.38
N THR A 519 9.38 27.64 -37.33
CA THR A 519 8.03 27.04 -37.48
C THR A 519 8.07 25.56 -37.88
N TRP A 520 9.25 24.94 -37.88
CA TRP A 520 9.51 23.55 -38.26
C TRP A 520 10.25 22.76 -37.19
N SER A 521 10.18 23.21 -35.93
CA SER A 521 10.77 22.54 -34.78
C SER A 521 10.11 21.18 -34.50
N LEU A 522 10.92 20.17 -34.22
CA LEU A 522 10.47 18.84 -33.84
C LEU A 522 11.45 18.26 -32.83
N GLY A 523 10.98 17.59 -31.79
CA GLY A 523 11.87 16.77 -30.99
C GLY A 523 11.18 15.82 -30.04
N ILE A 524 11.88 14.73 -29.76
CA ILE A 524 11.48 13.69 -28.82
C ILE A 524 12.54 13.59 -27.73
N PHE A 525 12.11 13.57 -26.47
CA PHE A 525 13.00 13.49 -25.32
C PHE A 525 12.47 12.47 -24.32
N ALA A 526 13.33 11.59 -23.83
CA ALA A 526 13.01 10.54 -22.88
C ALA A 526 13.94 10.59 -21.66
N ASP A 527 13.34 10.49 -20.47
CA ASP A 527 14.04 10.26 -19.21
C ASP A 527 13.66 8.88 -18.67
N LEU A 528 14.65 7.99 -18.56
CA LEU A 528 14.43 6.59 -18.17
C LEU A 528 14.16 6.42 -16.67
N ARG A 529 14.35 7.46 -15.84
CA ARG A 529 14.13 7.44 -14.38
C ARG A 529 12.80 8.06 -13.95
N GLY A 530 12.03 8.57 -14.90
CA GLY A 530 10.68 9.07 -14.65
C GLY A 530 10.65 10.52 -14.19
N ASN A 531 11.71 11.29 -14.45
CA ASN A 531 11.74 12.72 -14.13
C ASN A 531 10.91 13.52 -15.14
N VAL A 532 9.62 13.70 -14.80
CA VAL A 532 8.67 14.46 -15.63
C VAL A 532 9.13 15.89 -15.85
N SER A 533 9.72 16.55 -14.85
CA SER A 533 10.20 17.93 -14.96
C SER A 533 11.32 18.09 -15.99
N SER A 534 12.20 17.10 -16.12
CA SER A 534 13.24 17.07 -17.16
C SER A 534 12.61 17.03 -18.56
N VAL A 535 11.62 16.16 -18.75
CA VAL A 535 10.95 15.98 -20.05
C VAL A 535 10.08 17.19 -20.39
N GLN A 536 9.36 17.75 -19.42
CA GLN A 536 8.59 18.98 -19.58
C GLN A 536 9.48 20.18 -19.89
N GLY A 537 10.62 20.31 -19.23
CA GLY A 537 11.60 21.36 -19.51
C GLY A 537 12.12 21.26 -20.95
N ALA A 538 12.48 20.06 -21.41
CA ALA A 538 12.92 19.81 -22.78
C ALA A 538 11.82 20.17 -23.81
N VAL A 539 10.61 19.64 -23.64
CA VAL A 539 9.48 19.94 -24.53
C VAL A 539 9.14 21.44 -24.54
N LYS A 540 9.22 22.10 -23.38
CA LYS A 540 8.99 23.54 -23.25
C LYS A 540 10.05 24.34 -24.03
N SER A 541 11.33 24.00 -23.91
CA SER A 541 12.38 24.65 -24.70
C SER A 541 12.09 24.57 -26.20
N LEU A 542 11.67 23.41 -26.72
CA LEU A 542 11.30 23.28 -28.13
C LEU A 542 10.07 24.10 -28.52
N TYR A 543 9.07 24.16 -27.64
CA TYR A 543 7.88 25.00 -27.84
C TYR A 543 8.24 26.49 -27.90
N ASP A 544 9.15 26.93 -27.03
CA ASP A 544 9.65 28.30 -26.99
C ASP A 544 10.64 28.61 -28.15
N GLY A 545 10.96 27.61 -28.99
CA GLY A 545 11.89 27.75 -30.12
C GLY A 545 13.37 27.72 -29.71
N GLU A 546 13.68 27.21 -28.52
CA GLU A 546 15.01 27.06 -27.95
C GLU A 546 15.52 25.61 -28.02
N CYS A 547 16.84 25.44 -28.13
CA CYS A 547 17.47 24.11 -28.06
C CYS A 547 17.72 23.73 -26.60
N TRP A 548 17.36 22.50 -26.22
CA TRP A 548 17.81 21.98 -24.93
C TRP A 548 19.31 21.72 -24.96
N ARG A 549 19.98 21.94 -23.83
CA ARG A 549 21.42 21.70 -23.65
C ARG A 549 21.65 20.70 -22.51
N GLY A 550 22.63 19.81 -22.67
CA GLY A 550 23.06 18.88 -21.61
C GLY A 550 22.82 17.39 -21.88
N ALA A 551 23.06 16.92 -23.10
CA ALA A 551 23.15 15.49 -23.38
C ALA A 551 24.55 14.96 -23.01
N ASP A 552 24.62 13.73 -22.49
CA ASP A 552 25.89 13.07 -22.14
C ASP A 552 26.70 12.64 -23.39
N ALA A 553 26.04 12.56 -24.55
CA ALA A 553 26.62 12.32 -25.89
C ALA A 553 25.70 12.89 -26.98
N GLU A 554 26.26 13.41 -28.06
CA GLU A 554 25.54 13.98 -29.21
C GLU A 554 25.95 13.25 -30.50
N ASP A 555 24.98 13.03 -31.39
CA ASP A 555 25.16 12.42 -32.72
C ASP A 555 24.34 13.24 -33.73
N GLU A 556 24.93 13.62 -34.86
CA GLU A 556 24.27 14.43 -35.88
C GLU A 556 23.65 13.53 -36.96
N TRP A 557 22.38 13.74 -37.27
CA TRP A 557 21.68 12.97 -38.30
C TRP A 557 21.74 13.69 -39.64
N ASP A 558 22.50 13.14 -40.58
CA ASP A 558 22.50 13.59 -41.98
C ASP A 558 21.19 13.20 -42.71
N ASP A 559 20.83 13.99 -43.73
CA ASP A 559 19.75 13.75 -44.70
C ASP A 559 18.31 13.60 -44.12
N VAL A 560 17.97 14.29 -43.03
CA VAL A 560 16.60 14.29 -42.49
C VAL A 560 15.66 15.14 -43.36
N LYS A 561 14.78 14.49 -44.13
CA LYS A 561 13.74 15.15 -44.92
C LYS A 561 12.48 15.40 -44.07
N LEU A 562 12.11 16.67 -43.91
CA LEU A 562 10.90 17.09 -43.22
C LEU A 562 9.86 17.63 -44.21
N SER A 563 8.64 17.11 -44.20
CA SER A 563 7.53 17.67 -44.96
C SER A 563 6.78 18.69 -44.11
N ILE A 564 6.55 19.89 -44.67
CA ILE A 564 5.81 20.97 -44.02
C ILE A 564 4.53 21.32 -44.79
N PHE A 565 3.51 21.82 -44.10
CA PHE A 565 2.33 22.39 -44.72
C PHE A 565 2.70 23.70 -45.40
N ARG A 566 2.29 23.85 -46.67
CA ARG A 566 2.48 25.09 -47.44
C ARG A 566 1.18 25.88 -47.38
N ALA A 567 1.23 27.13 -46.93
CA ALA A 567 0.11 28.05 -47.09
C ALA A 567 -0.12 28.26 -48.59
N VAL A 568 -1.28 27.86 -49.09
CA VAL A 568 -1.76 28.17 -50.44
C VAL A 568 -2.87 29.19 -50.25
N ASP A 569 -2.72 30.38 -50.85
CA ASP A 569 -3.81 31.35 -50.93
C ASP A 569 -4.94 30.72 -51.75
N LEU A 570 -6.08 30.44 -51.09
CA LEU A 570 -7.26 29.91 -51.77
C LEU A 570 -8.02 31.06 -52.42
N GLU A 571 -7.93 31.19 -53.76
CA GLU A 571 -8.93 31.95 -54.51
C GLU A 571 -10.29 31.25 -54.42
N PRO A 572 -11.41 32.00 -54.31
CA PRO A 572 -12.71 31.40 -54.08
C PRO A 572 -13.26 30.83 -55.39
N LYS A 573 -13.38 29.50 -55.48
CA LYS A 573 -14.21 28.86 -56.51
C LYS A 573 -15.16 27.83 -55.92
N ASN A 574 -16.44 28.07 -56.20
CA ASN A 574 -17.57 27.18 -56.01
C ASN A 574 -17.41 25.91 -56.86
N GLU A 575 -17.58 24.74 -56.24
CA GLU A 575 -18.31 23.54 -56.73
C GLU A 575 -17.77 22.22 -56.12
N ILE A 576 -18.62 21.20 -56.15
CA ILE A 576 -18.67 20.02 -55.28
C ILE A 576 -17.71 18.90 -55.73
N MET A 577 -17.06 18.28 -54.74
CA MET A 577 -16.33 16.98 -54.66
C MET A 577 -15.90 16.23 -55.94
N SER A 578 -14.59 15.94 -56.06
CA SER A 578 -14.03 14.58 -56.28
C SER A 578 -12.50 14.60 -56.43
N GLY A 579 -11.79 13.64 -55.83
CA GLY A 579 -10.47 13.17 -56.33
C GLY A 579 -9.23 13.62 -55.54
N LEU A 580 -8.52 12.62 -55.01
CA LEU A 580 -7.10 12.68 -54.61
C LEU A 580 -6.23 12.89 -55.86
N GLU A 581 -5.29 13.84 -55.83
CA GLU A 581 -4.05 13.74 -56.61
C GLU A 581 -2.89 14.52 -55.95
N GLN A 582 -1.73 13.87 -55.87
CA GLN A 582 -0.45 14.43 -55.42
C GLN A 582 0.23 15.18 -56.56
N VAL A 583 0.60 16.46 -56.37
CA VAL A 583 1.70 17.08 -57.14
C VAL A 583 2.45 18.05 -56.22
N GLY A 584 3.76 17.86 -56.12
CA GLY A 584 4.67 18.77 -55.43
C GLY A 584 5.36 19.71 -56.41
N GLU A 585 5.62 20.94 -55.98
CA GLU A 585 6.70 21.81 -56.47
C GLU A 585 7.04 22.88 -55.40
N PRO A 586 8.31 23.33 -55.27
CA PRO A 586 8.73 24.28 -54.24
C PRO A 586 8.62 25.74 -54.73
N VAL A 587 8.10 26.65 -53.90
CA VAL A 587 8.23 28.10 -54.15
C VAL A 587 8.93 28.77 -53.00
N VAL A 588 9.96 29.54 -53.38
CA VAL A 588 10.72 30.49 -52.60
C VAL A 588 10.02 31.85 -52.69
N ALA A 589 9.60 32.47 -51.58
CA ALA A 589 9.37 33.92 -51.53
C ALA A 589 9.40 34.52 -50.12
N LYS A 590 10.38 35.42 -49.99
CA LYS A 590 10.63 36.59 -49.12
C LYS A 590 9.57 37.11 -48.13
N ARG A 591 10.14 37.56 -47.00
CA ARG A 591 9.66 38.35 -45.86
C ARG A 591 9.16 39.76 -46.24
N SER A 592 8.15 40.27 -45.51
CA SER A 592 8.02 41.71 -45.19
C SER A 592 7.35 41.89 -43.82
N LEU A 593 7.93 42.77 -43.01
CA LEU A 593 7.44 43.27 -41.73
C LEU A 593 6.61 44.54 -41.97
N ASN A 594 5.53 44.75 -41.21
CA ASN A 594 5.40 45.92 -40.34
C ASN A 594 4.10 45.95 -39.51
N ASP A 595 4.33 46.39 -38.27
CA ASP A 595 3.52 47.23 -37.39
C ASP A 595 2.24 46.72 -36.71
N GLY A 596 2.22 46.96 -35.39
CA GLY A 596 1.02 47.31 -34.65
C GLY A 596 0.79 46.45 -33.42
N ALA A 597 1.20 46.96 -32.26
CA ALA A 597 0.78 46.45 -30.96
C ALA A 597 -0.75 46.34 -30.91
N ASN A 598 -1.26 45.13 -30.61
CA ASN A 598 -2.59 44.96 -30.05
C ASN A 598 -2.57 43.79 -29.06
N VAL A 599 -3.07 44.11 -27.88
CA VAL A 599 -3.39 43.21 -26.79
C VAL A 599 -4.26 42.06 -27.31
N LEU A 600 -3.97 40.85 -26.84
CA LEU A 600 -4.64 39.61 -27.20
C LEU A 600 -6.17 39.73 -27.14
N ALA A 601 -6.82 39.74 -28.30
CA ALA A 601 -8.21 39.34 -28.43
C ALA A 601 -8.25 37.92 -29.06
N PRO A 602 -9.09 37.00 -28.54
CA PRO A 602 -9.25 35.68 -29.15
C PRO A 602 -9.88 35.82 -30.54
N ARG A 603 -9.29 35.15 -31.54
CA ARG A 603 -9.79 35.10 -32.92
C ARG A 603 -11.22 34.58 -32.96
N ALA A 604 -12.14 35.41 -33.49
CA ALA A 604 -13.58 35.18 -33.54
C ALA A 604 -14.04 33.95 -34.36
N ASP A 605 -13.16 33.39 -35.19
CA ASP A 605 -13.51 32.44 -36.25
C ASP A 605 -13.98 31.07 -35.72
N LYS A 606 -13.46 30.61 -34.57
CA LYS A 606 -13.77 29.28 -34.01
C LYS A 606 -15.13 29.19 -33.30
N VAL A 607 -15.57 30.28 -32.66
CA VAL A 607 -16.83 30.30 -31.91
C VAL A 607 -18.02 30.25 -32.88
N GLN A 608 -17.90 30.96 -33.99
CA GLN A 608 -18.94 31.02 -35.01
C GLN A 608 -19.11 29.68 -35.75
N GLU A 609 -18.00 28.95 -35.97
CA GLU A 609 -18.00 27.59 -36.50
C GLU A 609 -18.66 26.58 -35.54
N GLN A 610 -18.25 26.59 -34.26
CA GLN A 610 -18.85 25.73 -33.22
C GLN A 610 -20.34 26.00 -33.01
N PHE A 611 -20.73 27.27 -33.04
CA PHE A 611 -22.13 27.67 -32.98
C PHE A 611 -22.92 27.18 -34.21
N GLY A 612 -22.30 27.22 -35.40
CA GLY A 612 -22.86 26.62 -36.61
C GLY A 612 -23.12 25.12 -36.49
N LEU A 613 -22.15 24.37 -35.93
CA LEU A 613 -22.28 22.93 -35.68
C LEU A 613 -23.38 22.62 -34.66
N MET A 614 -23.48 23.38 -33.58
CA MET A 614 -24.53 23.25 -32.57
C MET A 614 -25.93 23.48 -33.18
N LYS A 615 -26.07 24.49 -34.05
CA LYS A 615 -27.34 24.71 -34.78
C LYS A 615 -27.71 23.54 -35.69
N GLY A 616 -26.74 22.79 -36.21
CA GLY A 616 -26.97 21.63 -37.08
C GLY A 616 -27.39 20.34 -36.36
N MET A 617 -27.37 20.30 -35.03
CA MET A 617 -27.71 19.09 -34.25
C MET A 617 -29.23 18.86 -34.22
N ILE A 618 -29.67 17.64 -34.49
CA ILE A 618 -31.08 17.23 -34.55
C ILE A 618 -31.38 16.28 -33.39
N GLY A 619 -32.51 16.44 -32.70
CA GLY A 619 -32.94 15.56 -31.60
C GLY A 619 -32.52 16.00 -30.20
N ILE A 620 -31.92 17.20 -30.06
CA ILE A 620 -31.53 17.80 -28.78
C ILE A 620 -32.14 19.20 -28.65
N LYS A 621 -32.44 19.63 -27.42
CA LYS A 621 -32.81 21.03 -27.13
C LYS A 621 -31.55 21.87 -27.00
N ARG A 622 -31.52 23.02 -27.67
CA ARG A 622 -30.38 23.95 -27.71
C ARG A 622 -30.74 25.20 -26.91
N ILE A 623 -30.06 25.40 -25.79
CA ILE A 623 -30.36 26.48 -24.85
C ILE A 623 -29.17 27.44 -24.82
N LEU A 624 -29.44 28.74 -24.88
CA LEU A 624 -28.43 29.77 -24.66
C LEU A 624 -28.25 29.99 -23.15
N SER A 625 -27.05 29.79 -22.59
CA SER A 625 -26.81 30.08 -21.17
C SER A 625 -26.03 31.37 -21.00
N PHE A 626 -26.48 32.23 -20.09
CA PHE A 626 -25.83 33.47 -19.66
C PHE A 626 -25.39 33.33 -18.21
N GLY A 627 -24.11 33.58 -17.92
CA GLY A 627 -23.58 33.58 -16.56
C GLY A 627 -22.46 32.56 -16.36
N GLY A 628 -22.51 31.86 -15.23
CA GLY A 628 -21.48 30.93 -14.77
C GLY A 628 -20.64 31.49 -13.61
N TRP A 629 -19.97 30.59 -12.89
CA TRP A 629 -19.25 30.89 -11.65
C TRP A 629 -18.30 32.10 -11.78
N THR A 630 -17.42 32.08 -12.78
CA THR A 630 -16.42 33.14 -13.03
C THR A 630 -17.08 34.49 -13.36
N PHE A 631 -18.10 34.48 -14.22
CA PHE A 631 -18.80 35.70 -14.64
C PHE A 631 -19.64 36.34 -13.52
N SER A 632 -20.12 35.51 -12.59
CA SER A 632 -20.96 35.92 -11.47
C SER A 632 -20.17 36.34 -10.22
N THR A 633 -18.89 35.98 -10.11
CA THR A 633 -18.09 36.17 -8.88
C THR A 633 -16.83 37.02 -9.07
N GLU A 634 -16.31 37.20 -10.29
CA GLU A 634 -15.09 37.97 -10.50
C GLU A 634 -15.34 39.48 -10.62
N GLN A 635 -14.52 40.26 -9.92
CA GLN A 635 -14.62 41.72 -9.80
C GLN A 635 -14.75 42.50 -11.15
N PRO A 636 -14.11 42.09 -12.27
CA PRO A 636 -14.26 42.77 -13.55
C PRO A 636 -15.59 42.53 -14.28
N THR A 637 -16.37 41.51 -13.89
CA THR A 637 -17.54 41.05 -14.68
C THR A 637 -18.86 40.98 -13.91
N TYR A 638 -18.81 40.83 -12.59
CA TYR A 638 -20.03 40.64 -11.77
C TYR A 638 -21.01 41.82 -11.76
N THR A 639 -20.59 43.05 -12.11
CA THR A 639 -21.49 44.21 -12.19
C THR A 639 -22.28 44.30 -13.50
N ILE A 640 -21.81 43.64 -14.56
CA ILE A 640 -22.34 43.81 -15.93
C ILE A 640 -23.79 43.36 -16.02
N PHE A 641 -24.10 42.16 -15.49
CA PHE A 641 -25.45 41.63 -15.55
C PHE A 641 -26.40 42.35 -14.58
N ARG A 642 -25.90 42.77 -13.39
CA ARG A 642 -26.62 43.60 -12.42
C ARG A 642 -27.11 44.91 -13.05
N GLU A 643 -26.25 45.61 -13.79
CA GLU A 643 -26.61 46.83 -14.51
C GLU A 643 -27.59 46.56 -15.66
N GLY A 644 -27.46 45.41 -16.33
CA GLY A 644 -28.32 44.99 -17.43
C GLY A 644 -29.78 44.72 -17.03
N VAL A 645 -30.03 44.27 -15.80
CA VAL A 645 -31.39 43.94 -15.31
C VAL A 645 -32.12 45.11 -14.64
N THR A 646 -31.45 46.26 -14.47
CA THR A 646 -32.07 47.49 -13.96
C THR A 646 -33.18 47.99 -14.88
N GLU A 647 -34.17 48.70 -14.33
CA GLU A 647 -35.33 49.22 -15.09
C GLU A 647 -34.94 49.96 -16.40
N ALA A 648 -33.83 50.71 -16.39
CA ALA A 648 -33.37 51.46 -17.55
C ALA A 648 -32.88 50.57 -18.71
N ASN A 649 -32.29 49.40 -18.41
CA ASN A 649 -31.64 48.54 -19.39
C ASN A 649 -32.41 47.23 -19.67
N ARG A 650 -33.31 46.85 -18.76
CA ARG A 650 -34.04 45.58 -18.74
C ARG A 650 -34.71 45.30 -20.08
N ALA A 651 -35.53 46.23 -20.59
CA ALA A 651 -36.25 46.04 -21.84
C ALA A 651 -35.31 45.78 -23.04
N THR A 652 -34.19 46.50 -23.09
CA THR A 652 -33.18 46.34 -24.15
C THR A 652 -32.51 44.98 -24.07
N LEU A 653 -32.12 44.55 -22.86
CA LEU A 653 -31.50 43.24 -22.65
C LEU A 653 -32.44 42.09 -23.03
N ILE A 654 -33.71 42.16 -22.61
CA ILE A 654 -34.74 41.16 -22.95
C ILE A 654 -34.91 41.07 -24.46
N ASN A 655 -35.09 42.21 -25.13
CA ASN A 655 -35.30 42.24 -26.58
C ASN A 655 -34.10 41.65 -27.34
N ASN A 656 -32.87 41.95 -26.91
CA ASN A 656 -31.67 41.41 -27.55
C ASN A 656 -31.56 39.88 -27.37
N VAL A 657 -31.81 39.38 -26.17
CA VAL A 657 -31.77 37.94 -25.87
C VAL A 657 -32.84 37.19 -26.67
N VAL A 658 -34.08 37.68 -26.64
CA VAL A 658 -35.20 37.06 -27.36
C VAL A 658 -34.98 37.12 -28.88
N SER A 659 -34.50 38.25 -29.40
CA SER A 659 -34.17 38.38 -30.82
C SER A 659 -33.11 37.37 -31.24
N PHE A 660 -32.06 37.19 -30.43
CA PHE A 660 -30.97 36.25 -30.73
C PHE A 660 -31.43 34.78 -30.72
N ILE A 661 -32.27 34.40 -29.75
CA ILE A 661 -32.89 33.06 -29.67
C ILE A 661 -33.71 32.78 -30.92
N ASN A 662 -34.56 33.74 -31.30
CA ASN A 662 -35.45 33.60 -32.46
C ASN A 662 -34.68 33.58 -33.79
N GLU A 663 -33.67 34.44 -33.94
CA GLU A 663 -32.83 34.51 -35.15
C GLU A 663 -32.06 33.20 -35.38
N HIS A 664 -31.66 32.53 -34.31
CA HIS A 664 -30.85 31.31 -34.39
C HIS A 664 -31.60 30.01 -34.11
N GLY A 665 -32.92 30.09 -33.91
CA GLY A 665 -33.80 28.94 -33.71
C GLY A 665 -33.44 28.09 -32.49
N LEU A 666 -33.05 28.74 -31.39
CA LEU A 666 -32.73 28.08 -30.12
C LEU A 666 -34.02 27.74 -29.34
N ASP A 667 -33.97 26.68 -28.53
CA ASP A 667 -35.12 26.11 -27.82
C ASP A 667 -35.37 26.76 -26.45
N GLY A 668 -34.44 27.59 -25.95
CA GLY A 668 -34.60 28.30 -24.69
C GLY A 668 -33.38 29.13 -24.29
N VAL A 669 -33.48 29.75 -23.12
CA VAL A 669 -32.40 30.47 -22.46
C VAL A 669 -32.32 30.07 -20.98
N ASP A 670 -31.10 30.04 -20.47
CA ASP A 670 -30.74 29.75 -19.10
C ASP A 670 -29.93 30.93 -18.53
N PHE A 671 -30.23 31.34 -17.30
CA PHE A 671 -29.52 32.41 -16.61
C PHE A 671 -28.92 31.85 -15.31
N ASP A 672 -27.65 31.46 -15.39
CA ASP A 672 -26.88 30.90 -14.28
C ASP A 672 -26.23 32.05 -13.48
N TRP A 673 -27.06 32.70 -12.64
CA TRP A 673 -26.71 33.92 -11.91
C TRP A 673 -26.95 33.77 -10.40
N GLU A 674 -25.87 33.92 -9.62
CA GLU A 674 -25.83 33.54 -8.19
C GLU A 674 -25.91 34.75 -7.22
N TYR A 675 -26.07 35.97 -7.73
CA TYR A 675 -26.11 37.21 -6.93
C TYR A 675 -27.55 37.65 -6.60
N PRO A 676 -27.84 38.24 -5.42
CA PRO A 676 -26.92 38.65 -4.34
C PRO A 676 -26.65 37.59 -3.24
N ALA A 677 -27.06 36.34 -3.43
CA ALA A 677 -27.05 35.33 -2.38
C ALA A 677 -25.78 34.46 -2.28
N ALA A 678 -24.78 34.66 -3.16
CA ALA A 678 -23.54 33.89 -3.16
C ALA A 678 -22.66 34.20 -1.92
N PRO A 679 -22.31 33.19 -1.09
CA PRO A 679 -21.58 33.38 0.18
C PRO A 679 -20.09 33.73 0.02
N ASP A 680 -19.53 33.59 -1.19
CA ASP A 680 -18.07 33.65 -1.46
C ASP A 680 -17.63 34.93 -2.21
N LEU A 681 -18.49 35.95 -2.26
CA LEU A 681 -18.20 37.24 -2.88
C LEU A 681 -17.10 38.01 -2.12
N PRO A 682 -16.41 38.97 -2.75
CA PRO A 682 -15.58 39.93 -2.04
C PRO A 682 -16.39 40.58 -0.92
N ILE A 683 -15.86 40.56 0.31
CA ILE A 683 -16.53 40.92 1.59
C ILE A 683 -17.20 42.33 1.59
N ASP A 684 -16.95 43.15 0.56
CA ASP A 684 -17.21 44.59 0.56
C ASP A 684 -18.47 45.02 -0.25
N ASP A 685 -19.15 44.13 -0.98
CA ASP A 685 -20.43 44.46 -1.68
C ASP A 685 -21.46 43.31 -1.60
N PRO A 686 -22.22 43.20 -0.49
CA PRO A 686 -23.24 42.16 -0.30
C PRO A 686 -24.50 42.35 -1.17
N GLY A 687 -24.54 43.39 -2.02
CA GLY A 687 -25.69 43.74 -2.83
C GLY A 687 -26.87 44.34 -2.10
N LYS A 688 -27.76 44.99 -2.85
CA LYS A 688 -28.93 45.67 -2.32
C LYS A 688 -30.18 44.84 -2.57
N LEU A 689 -31.14 44.91 -1.64
CA LEU A 689 -32.44 44.23 -1.77
C LEU A 689 -33.17 44.58 -3.07
N VAL A 690 -33.03 45.82 -3.56
CA VAL A 690 -33.63 46.32 -4.80
C VAL A 690 -33.11 45.55 -6.03
N GLU A 691 -31.86 45.09 -6.02
CA GLU A 691 -31.27 44.38 -7.16
C GLU A 691 -31.83 42.97 -7.31
N GLY A 692 -32.22 42.34 -6.19
CA GLY A 692 -32.99 41.09 -6.23
C GLY A 692 -34.39 41.28 -6.83
N LEU A 693 -35.04 42.42 -6.55
CA LEU A 693 -36.32 42.77 -7.18
C LEU A 693 -36.15 43.05 -8.67
N ASP A 694 -35.08 43.74 -9.06
CA ASP A 694 -34.79 44.02 -10.47
C ASP A 694 -34.53 42.76 -11.29
N TYR A 695 -33.82 41.79 -10.71
CA TYR A 695 -33.62 40.48 -11.33
C TYR A 695 -34.93 39.67 -11.39
N LEU A 696 -35.75 39.68 -10.34
CA LEU A 696 -37.05 39.02 -10.33
C LEU A 696 -37.98 39.55 -11.43
N ASP A 697 -38.04 40.87 -11.59
CA ASP A 697 -38.83 41.49 -12.65
C ASP A 697 -38.26 41.14 -14.04
N PHE A 698 -36.94 41.13 -14.20
CA PHE A 698 -36.30 40.69 -15.45
C PHE A 698 -36.70 39.26 -15.82
N VAL A 699 -36.55 38.29 -14.91
CA VAL A 699 -36.91 36.88 -15.18
C VAL A 699 -38.41 36.73 -15.46
N THR A 700 -39.25 37.49 -14.76
CA THR A 700 -40.70 37.49 -14.99
C THR A 700 -41.05 38.02 -16.38
N GLN A 701 -40.37 39.08 -16.83
CA GLN A 701 -40.61 39.68 -18.15
C GLN A 701 -39.96 38.92 -19.30
N VAL A 702 -38.81 38.26 -19.13
CA VAL A 702 -38.21 37.38 -20.16
C VAL A 702 -39.10 36.16 -20.41
N LYS A 703 -39.78 35.67 -19.37
CA LYS A 703 -40.67 34.51 -19.46
C LYS A 703 -42.01 34.81 -20.11
N ALA A 704 -42.48 36.06 -19.99
CA ALA A 704 -43.74 36.53 -20.57
C ALA A 704 -43.60 36.77 -22.07
#